data_AF-A0A8D2JG34-F1
#
_entry.id   AF-A0A8D2JG34-F1
#
_cell.length_a   1.000
_cell.length_b   1.000
_cell.length_c   1.000
_cell.angle_alpha   90.00
_cell.angle_beta   90.00
_cell.angle_gamma   90.00
#
_symmetry.space_group_name_H-M   'P 1'
#
loop_
_entity.id
_entity.type
_entity.pdbx_description
1 polymer ?
#
loop_
_entity_poly.entity_id
_entity_poly.type
_entity_poly.pdbx_seq_one_letter_code
_entity_poly.pdbx_strand_id
1 'polypeptide(L)'
;MALSLCGAVSLFLGMATAFGPVPRITWEHKDVHLVHFQEPETFNYSTLLLNEDKDVLYVGAREVIFALNALNITEKKHEVFWKVTEEKKTRCTEKGKSRQTECLNYVRVLQQLNDTLLYVCGTNAFQPVCDHLNLPSFKLVGKNDDGKGRCPFDPAQSYTSVMVDGDLYSGTSYNFLGSEPIISRNSLQNPLRTEYAIPWLNEPNFIFADVIRADPDSADEDDDKVYFFFTEVSVEYEFLGKLMIPRIARVCKGDQGGHRTLQKKWTSYLKARLICSVPDKNLFFNIVNDVFILKSPTSKEPVIYGVFTPQLNNVGLSAVCAYNISTVEDVFGKGKYMQSTTVEQSHTKWLRYNGEIPKPRPGACINKEAKAENFRTTLNLPDKTLQFVKDHPLMDDSVTPIGDRPRLVKRDVKYTQIVVDQVQALNGTLYDVMFISTDQGALHKAISYENGMHIIEETQLFPNFEPIQTLLLSSKKGKQYLYAGSNTGVVQSSVAFCDKYSTCVDCVLARDPYCAWNPHQSSCVNLQETENERDWIQNIGGDASLCTDKVREHSLQHIFKHGSTAELKCSQKSNLAQVVWKFKDDVLKVESPKYRLLEKALLIFNLSEGDSGVYQCLSEEKVKNQKFSQVLAKHVLELKKIPHTTLSPTQPATQTEASSAIAFPPTGTSSLSCVGSDSPPSPTSPQPDVWSSTDFATVMLMPPFLSDQIQHVNPHSTFLLFCQAMGPKDIHFAWEKNGQKVEACVNQQTHDLADGQVYLLSWMKDALDQNSEYSCQVISKAGNKTLTSYITVEGSSYQDTWSKELASWRSIISEHDKMMERWKKTWETCNKKGIV
;
A
#
# COMPACT_ATOMS: atom_id res chain seq x y z
N MET A 1 32.51 -23.87 41.16
CA MET A 1 32.21 -24.26 39.77
C MET A 1 31.11 -25.32 39.76
N ALA A 2 29.85 -24.87 39.72
CA ALA A 2 28.62 -25.62 39.45
C ALA A 2 27.49 -24.57 39.39
N LEU A 3 26.36 -24.88 38.74
CA LEU A 3 25.19 -23.99 38.57
C LEU A 3 25.39 -22.80 37.62
N SER A 4 25.45 -23.08 36.32
CA SER A 4 25.14 -22.11 35.25
C SER A 4 24.57 -22.81 34.02
N LEU A 5 23.41 -23.47 34.16
CA LEU A 5 22.73 -24.19 33.07
C LEU A 5 21.25 -24.47 33.37
N CYS A 6 20.47 -23.43 33.70
CA CYS A 6 19.00 -23.56 33.84
C CYS A 6 18.23 -22.24 33.63
N GLY A 7 18.67 -21.40 32.70
CA GLY A 7 18.11 -20.05 32.47
C GLY A 7 17.78 -19.70 31.00
N ALA A 8 17.76 -20.69 30.10
CA ALA A 8 17.70 -20.46 28.64
C ALA A 8 16.46 -21.04 27.93
N VAL A 9 15.47 -21.58 28.67
CA VAL A 9 14.29 -22.27 28.09
C VAL A 9 12.96 -21.56 28.42
N SER A 10 12.97 -20.49 29.21
CA SER A 10 11.75 -19.75 29.63
C SER A 10 11.55 -18.40 28.92
N LEU A 11 12.31 -18.11 27.86
CA LEU A 11 12.28 -16.82 27.14
C LEU A 11 11.61 -16.88 25.75
N PHE A 12 11.03 -18.02 25.36
CA PHE A 12 10.35 -18.20 24.06
C PHE A 12 8.81 -18.13 24.11
N LEU A 13 8.21 -17.86 25.28
CA LEU A 13 6.79 -17.47 25.39
C LEU A 13 6.70 -16.10 26.09
N GLY A 14 6.83 -15.02 25.33
CA GLY A 14 6.80 -13.66 25.87
C GLY A 14 6.98 -12.49 24.89
N MET A 15 7.37 -12.73 23.63
CA MET A 15 7.51 -11.66 22.61
C MET A 15 6.49 -11.79 21.48
N ALA A 16 5.20 -11.62 21.80
CA ALA A 16 4.11 -11.49 20.82
C ALA A 16 3.44 -10.10 20.86
N THR A 17 4.22 -9.05 21.17
CA THR A 17 3.73 -7.66 21.29
C THR A 17 4.68 -6.65 20.61
N ALA A 18 5.11 -6.95 19.39
CA ALA A 18 6.02 -6.09 18.60
C ALA A 18 5.67 -5.94 17.11
N PHE A 19 4.57 -6.53 16.64
CA PHE A 19 4.06 -6.38 15.28
C PHE A 19 2.72 -5.62 15.34
N GLY A 20 2.49 -4.71 14.40
CA GLY A 20 1.23 -3.95 14.33
C GLY A 20 0.04 -4.84 13.99
N PRO A 21 -1.22 -4.37 14.13
CA PRO A 21 -2.38 -5.17 13.81
C PRO A 21 -2.33 -5.64 12.35
N VAL A 22 -2.61 -6.92 12.15
CA VAL A 22 -2.79 -7.55 10.83
C VAL A 22 -4.24 -7.31 10.39
N PRO A 23 -4.53 -7.01 9.12
CA PRO A 23 -5.91 -6.96 8.62
C PRO A 23 -6.63 -8.28 8.91
N ARG A 24 -7.80 -8.22 9.56
CA ARG A 24 -8.56 -9.44 9.91
C ARG A 24 -8.90 -10.22 8.64
N ILE A 25 -9.35 -9.57 7.58
CA ILE A 25 -9.59 -10.20 6.27
C ILE A 25 -8.78 -9.47 5.19
N THR A 26 -8.32 -10.22 4.19
CA THR A 26 -7.82 -9.67 2.93
C THR A 26 -8.79 -10.04 1.81
N TRP A 27 -9.34 -9.04 1.12
CA TRP A 27 -10.18 -9.18 -0.06
C TRP A 27 -9.31 -9.05 -1.31
N GLU A 28 -9.18 -10.16 -2.04
CA GLU A 28 -8.64 -10.10 -3.39
C GLU A 28 -9.55 -9.27 -4.30
N HIS A 29 -8.95 -8.68 -5.34
CA HIS A 29 -9.66 -7.85 -6.32
C HIS A 29 -10.93 -8.51 -6.92
N LYS A 30 -10.89 -9.85 -7.09
CA LYS A 30 -11.98 -10.67 -7.64
C LYS A 30 -13.06 -11.07 -6.63
N ASP A 31 -12.82 -10.91 -5.33
CA ASP A 31 -13.72 -11.38 -4.27
C ASP A 31 -14.87 -10.40 -3.98
N VAL A 32 -14.65 -9.12 -4.30
CA VAL A 32 -15.54 -7.98 -3.99
C VAL A 32 -15.96 -7.26 -5.28
N HIS A 33 -17.08 -6.54 -5.23
CA HIS A 33 -17.51 -5.72 -6.36
C HIS A 33 -16.81 -4.36 -6.29
N LEU A 34 -15.89 -4.13 -7.22
CA LEU A 34 -15.19 -2.87 -7.43
C LEU A 34 -15.55 -2.34 -8.82
N VAL A 35 -15.83 -1.04 -8.91
CA VAL A 35 -16.23 -0.37 -10.16
C VAL A 35 -15.04 0.45 -10.65
N HIS A 36 -14.69 0.32 -11.93
CA HIS A 36 -13.47 0.88 -12.50
C HIS A 36 -13.76 1.90 -13.59
N PHE A 37 -13.02 3.01 -13.57
CA PHE A 37 -12.95 3.94 -14.69
C PHE A 37 -11.49 4.08 -15.18
N GLN A 38 -11.29 3.86 -16.47
CA GLN A 38 -10.05 4.13 -17.18
C GLN A 38 -10.39 4.48 -18.64
N GLU A 39 -9.67 5.45 -19.20
CA GLU A 39 -9.79 5.82 -20.61
C GLU A 39 -8.48 5.44 -21.34
N PRO A 40 -8.54 4.86 -22.56
CA PRO A 40 -7.33 4.55 -23.33
C PRO A 40 -6.41 5.77 -23.51
N GLU A 41 -5.10 5.51 -23.51
CA GLU A 41 -4.01 6.51 -23.63
C GLU A 41 -3.97 7.60 -22.52
N THR A 42 -4.89 7.55 -21.55
CA THR A 42 -5.02 8.51 -20.46
C THR A 42 -4.48 7.93 -19.16
N PHE A 43 -3.71 8.75 -18.42
CA PHE A 43 -3.00 8.35 -17.21
C PHE A 43 -3.05 9.45 -16.15
N ASN A 44 -2.58 9.14 -14.94
CA ASN A 44 -2.36 10.06 -13.82
C ASN A 44 -3.66 10.73 -13.32
N TYR A 45 -4.66 9.90 -12.96
CA TYR A 45 -5.97 10.27 -12.43
C TYR A 45 -5.83 10.76 -10.98
N SER A 46 -5.19 11.91 -10.83
CA SER A 46 -4.52 12.36 -9.60
C SER A 46 -5.21 13.52 -8.90
N THR A 47 -6.31 14.04 -9.46
CA THR A 47 -7.15 15.05 -8.81
C THR A 47 -8.61 14.62 -8.91
N LEU A 48 -9.29 14.46 -7.78
CA LEU A 48 -10.71 14.11 -7.69
C LEU A 48 -11.49 15.25 -7.04
N LEU A 49 -12.68 15.56 -7.55
CA LEU A 49 -13.64 16.50 -6.95
C LEU A 49 -15.05 15.92 -7.06
N LEU A 50 -15.66 15.61 -5.92
CA LEU A 50 -17.03 15.09 -5.84
C LEU A 50 -18.03 16.24 -5.67
N ASN A 51 -19.11 16.21 -6.45
CA ASN A 51 -20.31 17.00 -6.20
C ASN A 51 -21.46 16.04 -5.84
N GLU A 52 -21.69 15.86 -4.54
CA GLU A 52 -22.68 14.93 -3.99
C GLU A 52 -24.13 15.30 -4.34
N ASP A 53 -24.43 16.58 -4.62
CA ASP A 53 -25.78 17.04 -4.95
C ASP A 53 -26.20 16.70 -6.37
N LYS A 54 -25.25 16.67 -7.31
CA LYS A 54 -25.48 16.36 -8.73
C LYS A 54 -25.15 14.89 -9.08
N ASP A 55 -24.70 14.10 -8.10
CA ASP A 55 -24.13 12.76 -8.30
C ASP A 55 -23.06 12.75 -9.42
N VAL A 56 -22.10 13.69 -9.36
CA VAL A 56 -21.00 13.80 -10.33
C VAL A 56 -19.65 13.74 -9.63
N LEU A 57 -18.79 12.84 -10.10
CA LEU A 57 -17.36 12.84 -9.79
C LEU A 57 -16.60 13.49 -10.94
N TYR A 58 -15.92 14.60 -10.67
CA TYR A 58 -14.99 15.21 -11.63
C TYR A 58 -13.59 14.64 -11.41
N VAL A 59 -12.92 14.29 -12.51
CA VAL A 59 -11.59 13.65 -12.48
C VAL A 59 -10.62 14.44 -13.35
N GLY A 60 -9.59 15.01 -12.74
CA GLY A 60 -8.46 15.64 -13.42
C GLY A 60 -7.36 14.63 -13.67
N ALA A 61 -7.05 14.39 -14.94
CA ALA A 61 -6.01 13.46 -15.38
C ALA A 61 -4.96 14.17 -16.27
N ARG A 62 -4.09 13.41 -16.92
CA ARG A 62 -3.12 13.94 -17.88
C ARG A 62 -3.80 14.31 -19.21
N GLU A 63 -3.77 15.59 -19.53
CA GLU A 63 -4.35 16.27 -20.70
C GLU A 63 -5.88 16.21 -20.85
N VAL A 64 -6.63 15.76 -19.84
CA VAL A 64 -8.09 15.61 -19.91
C VAL A 64 -8.76 15.77 -18.54
N ILE A 65 -9.99 16.27 -18.54
CA ILE A 65 -10.88 16.32 -17.38
C ILE A 65 -12.15 15.55 -17.72
N PHE A 66 -12.61 14.69 -16.82
CA PHE A 66 -13.85 13.92 -16.97
C PHE A 66 -14.92 14.38 -15.97
N ALA A 67 -16.18 14.12 -16.32
CA ALA A 67 -17.31 14.06 -15.39
C ALA A 67 -17.92 12.66 -15.48
N LEU A 68 -17.95 11.94 -14.36
CA LEU A 68 -18.46 10.58 -14.23
C LEU A 68 -19.73 10.58 -13.39
N ASN A 69 -20.58 9.56 -13.53
CA ASN A 69 -21.63 9.30 -12.55
C ASN A 69 -20.98 8.87 -11.23
N ALA A 70 -21.24 9.59 -10.13
CA ALA A 70 -20.68 9.25 -8.83
C ALA A 70 -21.19 7.89 -8.31
N LEU A 71 -22.40 7.48 -8.71
CA LEU A 71 -23.00 6.22 -8.28
C LEU A 71 -22.43 5.01 -9.04
N ASN A 72 -21.91 5.22 -10.25
CA ASN A 72 -21.30 4.18 -11.08
C ASN A 72 -20.27 4.84 -12.01
N ILE A 73 -19.00 4.86 -11.61
CA ILE A 73 -17.96 5.60 -12.34
C ILE A 73 -17.65 5.07 -13.76
N THR A 74 -18.16 3.89 -14.14
CA THR A 74 -18.10 3.41 -15.54
C THR A 74 -18.90 4.32 -16.49
N GLU A 75 -19.89 5.05 -15.99
CA GLU A 75 -20.72 5.96 -16.78
C GLU A 75 -20.04 7.33 -16.93
N LYS A 76 -19.20 7.46 -17.96
CA LYS A 76 -18.65 8.74 -18.41
C LYS A 76 -19.78 9.65 -18.92
N LYS A 77 -20.11 10.71 -18.16
CA LYS A 77 -21.11 11.72 -18.55
C LYS A 77 -20.52 12.67 -19.60
N HIS A 78 -19.34 13.23 -19.33
CA HIS A 78 -18.64 14.17 -20.22
C HIS A 78 -17.11 14.07 -20.11
N GLU A 79 -16.41 14.56 -21.14
CA GLU A 79 -14.95 14.72 -21.16
C GLU A 79 -14.55 16.03 -21.85
N VAL A 80 -13.41 16.60 -21.47
CA VAL A 80 -12.81 17.76 -22.14
C VAL A 80 -11.29 17.64 -22.16
N PHE A 81 -10.72 17.66 -23.37
CA PHE A 81 -9.28 17.59 -23.56
C PHE A 81 -8.64 18.98 -23.41
N TRP A 82 -7.51 19.03 -22.70
CA TRP A 82 -6.67 20.22 -22.50
C TRP A 82 -5.21 19.90 -22.85
N LYS A 83 -5.00 19.37 -24.07
CA LYS A 83 -3.69 18.93 -24.59
C LYS A 83 -2.74 20.10 -24.82
N VAL A 84 -1.45 19.85 -24.64
CA VAL A 84 -0.39 20.84 -24.93
C VAL A 84 -0.19 20.94 -26.45
N THR A 85 -0.03 22.16 -26.97
CA THR A 85 0.29 22.37 -28.40
C THR A 85 1.70 21.88 -28.73
N GLU A 86 1.94 21.35 -29.94
CA GLU A 86 3.26 20.82 -30.30
C GLU A 86 4.38 21.88 -30.23
N GLU A 87 4.08 23.17 -30.45
CA GLU A 87 5.00 24.28 -30.20
C GLU A 87 5.42 24.37 -28.72
N LYS A 88 4.47 24.28 -27.78
CA LYS A 88 4.75 24.24 -26.34
C LYS A 88 5.53 22.98 -25.95
N LYS A 89 5.17 21.80 -26.49
CA LYS A 89 5.92 20.55 -26.24
C LYS A 89 7.37 20.65 -26.74
N THR A 90 7.58 21.25 -27.90
CA THR A 90 8.92 21.45 -28.49
C THR A 90 9.75 22.38 -27.60
N ARG A 91 9.23 23.55 -27.24
CA ARG A 91 9.90 24.50 -26.32
C ARG A 91 10.15 23.93 -24.91
N CYS A 92 9.33 22.99 -24.45
CA CYS A 92 9.59 22.25 -23.22
C CYS A 92 10.73 21.25 -23.40
N THR A 93 10.75 20.52 -24.52
CA THR A 93 11.80 19.55 -24.86
C THR A 93 13.16 20.24 -25.03
N GLU A 94 13.19 21.42 -25.64
CA GLU A 94 14.38 22.29 -25.77
C GLU A 94 14.98 22.71 -24.43
N LYS A 95 14.20 22.67 -23.33
CA LYS A 95 14.68 22.91 -21.95
C LYS A 95 15.20 21.63 -21.27
N GLY A 96 15.41 20.54 -22.01
CA GLY A 96 15.93 19.27 -21.50
C GLY A 96 14.89 18.42 -20.76
N LYS A 97 13.59 18.67 -20.97
CA LYS A 97 12.49 17.93 -20.34
C LYS A 97 11.91 16.86 -21.28
N SER A 98 11.42 15.77 -20.71
CA SER A 98 10.93 14.61 -21.47
C SER A 98 9.65 14.93 -22.24
N ARG A 99 9.72 14.85 -23.58
CA ARG A 99 8.59 15.13 -24.49
C ARG A 99 7.36 14.26 -24.22
N GLN A 100 7.58 13.00 -23.82
CA GLN A 100 6.52 11.98 -23.69
C GLN A 100 5.94 11.85 -22.28
N THR A 101 6.58 12.45 -21.27
CA THR A 101 6.12 12.35 -19.87
C THR A 101 5.95 13.74 -19.27
N GLU A 102 7.02 14.51 -19.10
CA GLU A 102 6.95 15.79 -18.38
C GLU A 102 6.33 16.94 -19.21
N CYS A 103 6.55 16.97 -20.53
CA CYS A 103 6.06 18.01 -21.44
C CYS A 103 4.58 17.87 -21.84
N LEU A 104 3.73 17.44 -20.92
CA LEU A 104 2.28 17.29 -21.09
C LEU A 104 1.55 18.19 -20.08
N ASN A 105 0.22 18.29 -20.18
CA ASN A 105 -0.59 19.07 -19.25
C ASN A 105 -1.16 18.16 -18.16
N TYR A 106 -0.64 18.24 -16.94
CA TYR A 106 -1.20 17.50 -15.81
C TYR A 106 -2.17 18.42 -15.07
N VAL A 107 -3.43 18.02 -14.94
CA VAL A 107 -4.40 18.76 -14.12
C VAL A 107 -4.01 18.62 -12.64
N ARG A 108 -3.83 19.76 -11.96
CA ARG A 108 -3.35 19.85 -10.57
C ARG A 108 -4.28 20.64 -9.66
N VAL A 109 -5.13 21.49 -10.22
CA VAL A 109 -6.19 22.19 -9.50
C VAL A 109 -7.51 21.89 -10.19
N LEU A 110 -8.49 21.44 -9.42
CA LEU A 110 -9.87 21.17 -9.84
C LEU A 110 -10.77 21.53 -8.66
N GLN A 111 -11.35 22.73 -8.68
CA GLN A 111 -12.07 23.30 -7.54
C GLN A 111 -13.43 23.85 -7.99
N GLN A 112 -14.46 23.73 -7.16
CA GLN A 112 -15.76 24.35 -7.46
C GLN A 112 -15.69 25.87 -7.23
N LEU A 113 -15.95 26.66 -8.28
CA LEU A 113 -15.97 28.13 -8.19
C LEU A 113 -17.39 28.65 -7.92
N ASN A 114 -18.38 28.04 -8.57
CA ASN A 114 -19.82 28.22 -8.34
C ASN A 114 -20.58 27.05 -8.99
N ASP A 115 -21.92 27.08 -8.98
CA ASP A 115 -22.76 25.99 -9.49
C ASP A 115 -22.62 25.70 -10.99
N THR A 116 -22.02 26.61 -11.75
CA THR A 116 -21.88 26.53 -13.21
C THR A 116 -20.44 26.46 -13.71
N LEU A 117 -19.45 26.73 -12.85
CA LEU A 117 -18.03 26.80 -13.19
C LEU A 117 -17.14 26.04 -12.20
N LEU A 118 -16.20 25.25 -12.72
CA LEU A 118 -15.03 24.81 -11.98
C LEU A 118 -13.82 25.69 -12.31
N TYR A 119 -13.00 25.98 -11.32
CA TYR A 119 -11.68 26.58 -11.50
C TYR A 119 -10.66 25.45 -11.70
N VAL A 120 -9.94 25.48 -12.82
CA VAL A 120 -9.02 24.41 -13.21
C VAL A 120 -7.63 24.95 -13.54
N CYS A 121 -6.57 24.25 -13.14
CA CYS A 121 -5.20 24.57 -13.54
C CYS A 121 -4.40 23.31 -13.84
N GLY A 122 -3.44 23.44 -14.76
CA GLY A 122 -2.52 22.36 -15.08
C GLY A 122 -1.12 22.83 -15.49
N THR A 123 -0.16 21.90 -15.41
CA THR A 123 1.28 22.17 -15.61
C THR A 123 1.62 22.66 -17.02
N ASN A 124 0.82 22.25 -18.02
CA ASN A 124 0.91 22.63 -19.43
C ASN A 124 2.35 22.73 -19.95
N ALA A 125 3.11 21.63 -19.82
CA ALA A 125 4.52 21.52 -20.22
C ALA A 125 5.42 22.64 -19.63
N PHE A 126 5.45 22.75 -18.30
CA PHE A 126 6.20 23.77 -17.55
C PHE A 126 5.83 25.21 -17.91
N GLN A 127 4.56 25.43 -18.21
CA GLN A 127 3.93 26.75 -18.36
C GLN A 127 2.57 26.70 -17.67
N PRO A 128 2.51 26.76 -16.32
CA PRO A 128 1.27 26.60 -15.57
C PRO A 128 0.20 27.57 -16.06
N VAL A 129 -0.97 27.05 -16.40
CA VAL A 129 -2.13 27.85 -16.81
C VAL A 129 -3.35 27.46 -16.01
N CYS A 130 -4.24 28.42 -15.83
CA CYS A 130 -5.55 28.23 -15.25
C CYS A 130 -6.64 28.67 -16.24
N ASP A 131 -7.80 28.03 -16.15
CA ASP A 131 -8.99 28.36 -16.93
C ASP A 131 -10.25 28.04 -16.10
N HIS A 132 -11.42 28.38 -16.64
CA HIS A 132 -12.70 28.04 -16.06
C HIS A 132 -13.35 26.96 -16.92
N LEU A 133 -13.80 25.85 -16.32
CA LEU A 133 -14.58 24.81 -16.99
C LEU A 133 -16.08 25.08 -16.79
N ASN A 134 -16.79 25.39 -17.87
CA ASN A 134 -18.22 25.60 -17.87
C ASN A 134 -18.97 24.26 -17.77
N LEU A 135 -19.65 24.01 -16.65
CA LEU A 135 -20.31 22.76 -16.36
C LEU A 135 -21.47 22.42 -17.32
N PRO A 136 -22.40 23.35 -17.68
CA PRO A 136 -23.50 23.03 -18.59
C PRO A 136 -23.09 22.63 -20.02
N SER A 137 -21.98 23.18 -20.53
CA SER A 137 -21.46 22.86 -21.88
C SER A 137 -20.27 21.90 -21.88
N PHE A 138 -19.75 21.58 -20.69
CA PHE A 138 -18.49 20.87 -20.42
C PHE A 138 -17.30 21.35 -21.27
N LYS A 139 -17.14 22.67 -21.41
CA LYS A 139 -16.07 23.30 -22.19
C LYS A 139 -15.26 24.28 -21.36
N LEU A 140 -13.95 24.33 -21.63
CA LEU A 140 -13.07 25.38 -21.12
C LEU A 140 -13.44 26.72 -21.76
N VAL A 141 -13.43 27.79 -20.96
CA VAL A 141 -13.79 29.14 -21.40
C VAL A 141 -12.70 29.78 -22.26
N GLY A 142 -11.45 29.31 -22.16
CA GLY A 142 -10.32 29.80 -22.97
C GLY A 142 -9.63 31.02 -22.37
N LYS A 143 -9.79 31.30 -21.07
CA LYS A 143 -9.15 32.45 -20.38
C LYS A 143 -7.63 32.39 -20.46
N ASN A 144 -7.06 31.20 -20.25
CA ASN A 144 -5.61 30.97 -20.19
C ASN A 144 -4.89 31.92 -19.20
N ASP A 145 -5.43 32.06 -17.98
CA ASP A 145 -4.83 32.86 -16.90
C ASP A 145 -3.46 32.27 -16.48
N ASP A 146 -2.47 33.10 -16.14
CA ASP A 146 -1.17 32.63 -15.63
C ASP A 146 -1.32 31.87 -14.30
N GLY A 147 -0.98 30.59 -14.31
CA GLY A 147 -1.08 29.67 -13.19
C GLY A 147 0.13 29.69 -12.24
N LYS A 148 1.15 30.53 -12.49
CA LYS A 148 2.36 30.61 -11.68
C LYS A 148 2.07 30.84 -10.19
N GLY A 149 2.48 29.91 -9.33
CA GLY A 149 2.21 29.92 -7.89
C GLY A 149 0.82 29.40 -7.47
N ARG A 150 -0.06 29.11 -8.43
CA ARG A 150 -1.35 28.43 -8.23
C ARG A 150 -1.26 26.94 -8.57
N CYS A 151 -0.41 26.60 -9.54
CA CYS A 151 -0.15 25.25 -10.03
C CYS A 151 1.37 25.06 -10.21
N PRO A 152 1.93 23.87 -9.92
CA PRO A 152 3.34 23.57 -10.14
C PRO A 152 3.70 23.59 -11.64
N PHE A 153 5.00 23.74 -11.92
CA PHE A 153 5.57 23.66 -13.26
C PHE A 153 5.83 22.22 -13.68
N ASP A 154 6.44 21.45 -12.77
CA ASP A 154 6.82 20.05 -12.97
C ASP A 154 5.71 19.14 -12.44
N PRO A 155 5.28 18.08 -13.16
CA PRO A 155 4.32 17.12 -12.62
C PRO A 155 4.81 16.40 -11.34
N ALA A 156 6.11 16.35 -11.06
CA ALA A 156 6.67 15.78 -9.83
C ALA A 156 6.76 16.79 -8.65
N GLN A 157 6.50 18.09 -8.88
CA GLN A 157 6.49 19.09 -7.81
C GLN A 157 5.23 18.98 -6.95
N SER A 158 5.41 19.08 -5.64
CA SER A 158 4.33 19.08 -4.65
C SER A 158 3.38 20.27 -4.82
N TYR A 159 2.10 20.05 -4.53
CA TYR A 159 1.07 21.08 -4.64
C TYR A 159 -0.06 20.79 -3.66
N THR A 160 -0.71 21.85 -3.21
CA THR A 160 -2.00 21.76 -2.53
C THR A 160 -2.80 23.04 -2.80
N SER A 161 -4.13 22.95 -2.80
CA SER A 161 -5.00 24.11 -3.00
C SER A 161 -6.40 23.92 -2.42
N VAL A 162 -7.02 25.01 -2.00
CA VAL A 162 -8.42 25.07 -1.57
C VAL A 162 -9.06 26.36 -2.07
N MET A 163 -10.32 26.27 -2.52
CA MET A 163 -11.14 27.41 -2.89
C MET A 163 -11.93 27.90 -1.67
N VAL A 164 -11.80 29.18 -1.32
CA VAL A 164 -12.49 29.78 -0.17
C VAL A 164 -13.15 31.08 -0.61
N ASP A 165 -14.48 31.12 -0.60
CA ASP A 165 -15.30 32.28 -0.96
C ASP A 165 -14.98 32.89 -2.35
N GLY A 166 -14.50 32.04 -3.28
CA GLY A 166 -14.13 32.42 -4.66
C GLY A 166 -12.67 32.80 -4.86
N ASP A 167 -11.88 32.93 -3.78
CA ASP A 167 -10.43 33.11 -3.84
C ASP A 167 -9.70 31.76 -3.72
N LEU A 168 -8.70 31.52 -4.58
CA LEU A 168 -7.89 30.29 -4.51
C LEU A 168 -6.70 30.48 -3.57
N TYR A 169 -6.61 29.62 -2.55
CA TYR A 169 -5.45 29.49 -1.69
C TYR A 169 -4.59 28.31 -2.19
N SER A 170 -3.29 28.52 -2.38
CA SER A 170 -2.38 27.53 -2.97
C SER A 170 -1.02 27.47 -2.28
N GLY A 171 -0.49 26.26 -2.11
CA GLY A 171 0.88 25.97 -1.70
C GLY A 171 1.60 25.15 -2.77
N THR A 172 2.62 25.71 -3.43
CA THR A 172 3.38 25.02 -4.49
C THR A 172 4.70 25.75 -4.82
N SER A 173 5.38 25.41 -5.93
CA SER A 173 6.51 26.16 -6.47
C SER A 173 6.05 27.37 -7.32
N TYR A 174 6.71 28.50 -7.14
CA TYR A 174 6.55 29.70 -7.96
C TYR A 174 7.41 29.66 -9.24
N ASN A 175 8.41 28.77 -9.36
CA ASN A 175 9.32 28.75 -10.50
C ASN A 175 9.52 27.36 -11.14
N PHE A 176 10.12 27.37 -12.34
CA PHE A 176 10.41 26.17 -13.14
C PHE A 176 11.25 25.13 -12.41
N LEU A 177 12.23 25.58 -11.61
CA LEU A 177 13.21 24.70 -10.95
C LEU A 177 12.70 24.05 -9.65
N GLY A 178 11.58 24.52 -9.09
CA GLY A 178 11.09 24.06 -7.78
C GLY A 178 11.73 24.78 -6.59
N SER A 179 12.59 25.77 -6.81
CA SER A 179 13.41 26.40 -5.76
C SER A 179 12.76 27.57 -5.03
N GLU A 180 11.67 28.13 -5.57
CA GLU A 180 10.91 29.24 -4.96
C GLU A 180 9.57 28.73 -4.41
N PRO A 181 9.49 28.20 -3.17
CA PRO A 181 8.23 27.78 -2.58
C PRO A 181 7.35 28.99 -2.23
N ILE A 182 6.04 28.84 -2.40
CA ILE A 182 5.06 29.89 -2.14
C ILE A 182 3.79 29.30 -1.50
N ILE A 183 3.30 29.95 -0.44
CA ILE A 183 1.89 29.88 -0.04
C ILE A 183 1.26 31.22 -0.39
N SER A 184 0.16 31.21 -1.15
CA SER A 184 -0.48 32.43 -1.63
C SER A 184 -1.98 32.33 -1.76
N ARG A 185 -2.65 33.48 -1.76
CA ARG A 185 -4.04 33.65 -2.16
C ARG A 185 -4.07 34.42 -3.47
N ASN A 186 -4.65 33.79 -4.50
CA ASN A 186 -5.05 34.50 -5.69
C ASN A 186 -6.42 35.15 -5.45
N SER A 187 -6.42 36.49 -5.44
CA SER A 187 -7.61 37.33 -5.29
C SER A 187 -7.47 38.53 -6.20
N LEU A 188 -8.57 38.99 -6.79
CA LEU A 188 -8.59 40.19 -7.64
C LEU A 188 -8.34 41.47 -6.84
N GLN A 189 -8.77 41.51 -5.58
CA GLN A 189 -8.67 42.71 -4.73
C GLN A 189 -7.38 42.68 -3.91
N ASN A 190 -7.13 41.60 -3.18
CA ASN A 190 -6.07 41.51 -2.18
C ASN A 190 -5.20 40.24 -2.35
N PRO A 191 -4.37 40.16 -3.40
CA PRO A 191 -3.46 39.03 -3.59
C PRO A 191 -2.34 39.06 -2.53
N LEU A 192 -2.17 37.95 -1.81
CA LEU A 192 -1.17 37.80 -0.74
C LEU A 192 -0.28 36.58 -0.97
N ARG A 193 0.96 36.64 -0.50
CA ARG A 193 1.96 35.57 -0.60
C ARG A 193 2.91 35.55 0.59
N THR A 194 3.58 34.43 0.80
CA THR A 194 4.70 34.34 1.75
C THR A 194 5.89 35.23 1.35
N GLU A 195 6.77 35.47 2.33
CA GLU A 195 8.12 35.92 2.02
C GLU A 195 8.96 34.77 1.45
N TYR A 196 9.85 35.10 0.50
CA TYR A 196 10.80 34.13 -0.04
C TYR A 196 12.05 34.14 0.84
N ALA A 197 11.94 33.43 1.97
CA ALA A 197 12.98 33.35 2.99
C ALA A 197 12.88 32.02 3.76
N ILE A 198 14.02 31.43 4.08
CA ILE A 198 14.15 30.16 4.82
C ILE A 198 13.31 30.09 6.12
N PRO A 199 13.23 31.15 6.96
CA PRO A 199 12.32 31.19 8.11
C PRO A 199 10.86 30.83 7.78
N TRP A 200 10.38 31.26 6.62
CA TRP A 200 8.98 31.08 6.20
C TRP A 200 8.74 29.70 5.62
N LEU A 201 9.53 29.30 4.62
CA LEU A 201 9.42 28.01 3.90
C LEU A 201 10.82 27.55 3.49
N ASN A 202 11.22 26.34 3.90
CA ASN A 202 12.56 25.79 3.65
C ASN A 202 12.51 24.45 2.91
N GLU A 203 12.51 24.50 1.56
CA GLU A 203 12.33 23.30 0.70
C GLU A 203 11.08 22.46 1.08
N PRO A 204 9.86 23.05 1.14
CA PRO A 204 8.64 22.33 1.52
C PRO A 204 8.11 21.39 0.43
N ASN A 205 7.62 20.24 0.86
CA ASN A 205 6.75 19.32 0.14
C ASN A 205 5.31 19.53 0.62
N PHE A 206 4.47 20.19 -0.19
CA PHE A 206 3.07 20.50 0.13
C PHE A 206 2.15 19.29 -0.01
N ILE A 207 1.29 19.08 0.99
CA ILE A 207 0.42 17.90 1.09
C ILE A 207 -1.06 18.32 1.03
N PHE A 208 -1.54 19.06 2.03
CA PHE A 208 -2.97 19.34 2.20
C PHE A 208 -3.21 20.81 2.58
N ALA A 209 -4.38 21.34 2.20
CA ALA A 209 -4.86 22.63 2.66
C ALA A 209 -6.40 22.65 2.67
N ASP A 210 -6.98 23.25 3.71
CA ASP A 210 -8.43 23.38 3.88
C ASP A 210 -8.76 24.56 4.80
N VAL A 211 -10.00 25.06 4.71
CA VAL A 211 -10.53 26.09 5.59
C VAL A 211 -11.24 25.46 6.79
N ILE A 212 -10.90 25.96 7.98
CA ILE A 212 -11.70 25.80 9.19
C ILE A 212 -12.40 27.13 9.41
N ARG A 213 -13.73 27.10 9.32
CA ARG A 213 -14.57 28.28 9.51
C ARG A 213 -14.68 28.60 11.00
N ALA A 214 -14.76 29.88 11.34
CA ALA A 214 -15.06 30.29 12.71
C ALA A 214 -16.51 29.91 13.07
N ASP A 215 -16.76 29.62 14.35
CA ASP A 215 -18.13 29.40 14.84
C ASP A 215 -18.87 30.75 14.84
N PRO A 216 -19.95 30.93 14.06
CA PRO A 216 -20.66 32.19 13.95
C PRO A 216 -21.34 32.61 15.28
N ASP A 217 -21.58 31.67 16.19
CA ASP A 217 -22.14 31.92 17.51
C ASP A 217 -21.05 32.24 18.57
N SER A 218 -19.76 32.26 18.18
CA SER A 218 -18.65 32.54 19.12
C SER A 218 -18.60 34.01 19.55
N ALA A 219 -18.42 34.24 20.86
CA ALA A 219 -18.42 35.57 21.46
C ALA A 219 -17.19 36.44 21.10
N ASP A 220 -16.16 35.84 20.48
CA ASP A 220 -14.86 36.45 20.19
C ASP A 220 -14.76 37.09 18.80
N GLU A 221 -15.78 36.92 17.94
CA GLU A 221 -15.81 37.36 16.53
C GLU A 221 -14.52 37.00 15.78
N ASP A 222 -14.15 35.71 15.88
CA ASP A 222 -12.93 35.18 15.25
C ASP A 222 -13.10 35.02 13.72
N ASP A 223 -11.99 35.00 13.00
CA ASP A 223 -11.96 34.91 11.53
C ASP A 223 -11.73 33.46 11.06
N ASP A 224 -12.22 33.16 9.86
CA ASP A 224 -11.95 31.90 9.16
C ASP A 224 -10.45 31.71 8.95
N LYS A 225 -9.96 30.48 9.09
CA LYS A 225 -8.53 30.16 8.97
C LYS A 225 -8.29 29.13 7.89
N VAL A 226 -7.35 29.42 7.00
CA VAL A 226 -6.89 28.47 5.98
C VAL A 226 -5.62 27.80 6.49
N TYR A 227 -5.71 26.49 6.68
CA TYR A 227 -4.65 25.64 7.18
C TYR A 227 -3.86 25.02 6.02
N PHE A 228 -2.55 24.85 6.22
CA PHE A 228 -1.63 24.24 5.26
C PHE A 228 -0.76 23.21 5.95
N PHE A 229 -0.61 22.05 5.32
CA PHE A 229 0.18 20.93 5.80
C PHE A 229 1.26 20.58 4.78
N PHE A 230 2.50 20.50 5.24
CA PHE A 230 3.66 20.24 4.40
C PHE A 230 4.80 19.64 5.22
N THR A 231 5.74 18.95 4.56
CA THR A 231 7.01 18.54 5.18
C THR A 231 8.12 19.44 4.66
N GLU A 232 8.91 20.11 5.50
CA GLU A 232 10.03 20.96 5.08
C GLU A 232 11.36 20.55 5.74
N VAL A 233 12.48 21.09 5.27
CA VAL A 233 13.78 20.94 5.94
C VAL A 233 13.78 21.76 7.24
N SER A 234 14.00 21.08 8.36
CA SER A 234 14.07 21.71 9.68
C SER A 234 15.19 22.76 9.74
N VAL A 235 14.91 23.85 10.45
CA VAL A 235 15.89 24.91 10.78
C VAL A 235 16.30 24.86 12.25
N GLU A 236 15.50 24.18 13.08
CA GLU A 236 15.61 24.13 14.53
C GLU A 236 16.31 22.86 15.07
N TYR A 237 16.57 21.87 14.23
CA TYR A 237 17.35 20.68 14.58
C TYR A 237 18.58 20.54 13.70
N GLU A 238 19.75 20.41 14.33
CA GLU A 238 21.01 20.03 13.70
C GLU A 238 21.12 18.49 13.71
N PHE A 239 21.33 17.88 12.55
CA PHE A 239 21.51 16.43 12.40
C PHE A 239 22.61 16.13 11.35
N LEU A 240 23.01 14.86 11.20
CA LEU A 240 24.06 14.44 10.24
C LEU A 240 23.74 14.73 8.76
N GLY A 241 22.49 15.08 8.46
CA GLY A 241 22.02 15.55 7.16
C GLY A 241 20.72 16.35 7.32
N LYS A 242 20.10 16.76 6.21
CA LYS A 242 18.81 17.47 6.22
C LYS A 242 17.75 16.64 6.94
N LEU A 243 17.31 17.09 8.12
CA LEU A 243 16.17 16.50 8.83
C LEU A 243 14.88 17.13 8.31
N MET A 244 13.98 16.31 7.79
CA MET A 244 12.65 16.76 7.37
C MET A 244 11.71 16.84 8.59
N ILE A 245 10.79 17.80 8.61
CA ILE A 245 9.78 17.93 9.67
C ILE A 245 8.39 18.23 9.11
N PRO A 246 7.33 17.57 9.62
CA PRO A 246 5.95 17.92 9.30
C PRO A 246 5.58 19.26 9.95
N ARG A 247 4.93 20.12 9.17
CA ARG A 247 4.40 21.41 9.58
C ARG A 247 2.90 21.43 9.44
N ILE A 248 2.27 22.06 10.43
CA ILE A 248 0.97 22.70 10.27
C ILE A 248 1.23 24.22 10.26
N ALA A 249 0.65 24.92 9.30
CA ALA A 249 0.67 26.37 9.21
C ALA A 249 -0.75 26.90 8.99
N ARG A 250 -0.95 28.19 9.26
CA ARG A 250 -2.24 28.86 9.04
C ARG A 250 -2.09 30.29 8.55
N VAL A 251 -3.14 30.80 7.91
CA VAL A 251 -3.39 32.22 7.63
C VAL A 251 -4.85 32.55 7.91
N CYS A 252 -5.15 33.80 8.24
CA CYS A 252 -6.51 34.31 8.44
C CYS A 252 -7.12 34.73 7.09
N LYS A 253 -8.38 34.39 6.84
CA LYS A 253 -9.06 34.68 5.57
C LYS A 253 -9.17 36.18 5.31
N GLY A 254 -9.44 36.97 6.34
CA GLY A 254 -9.56 38.44 6.31
C GLY A 254 -8.24 39.21 6.24
N ASP A 255 -7.09 38.53 6.15
CA ASP A 255 -5.79 39.19 5.99
C ASP A 255 -5.73 39.99 4.67
N GLN A 256 -5.23 41.22 4.74
CA GLN A 256 -5.08 42.17 3.62
C GLN A 256 -3.61 42.56 3.39
N GLY A 257 -2.68 41.97 4.15
CA GLY A 257 -1.31 42.41 4.23
C GLY A 257 -1.12 43.60 5.18
N GLY A 258 0.12 44.07 5.27
CA GLY A 258 0.49 45.26 6.04
C GLY A 258 0.67 46.50 5.16
N HIS A 259 0.50 47.69 5.74
CA HIS A 259 0.53 48.95 4.99
C HIS A 259 1.95 49.42 4.61
N ARG A 260 2.97 49.13 5.44
CA ARG A 260 4.39 49.49 5.20
C ARG A 260 5.26 48.24 5.21
N THR A 261 5.33 47.57 6.36
CA THR A 261 5.90 46.23 6.49
C THR A 261 4.90 45.20 5.94
N LEU A 262 5.38 44.13 5.31
CA LEU A 262 4.54 43.04 4.75
C LEU A 262 3.49 43.50 3.70
N GLN A 263 3.83 44.48 2.85
CA GLN A 263 3.00 44.87 1.71
C GLN A 263 2.77 43.70 0.73
N LYS A 264 1.50 43.34 0.51
CA LYS A 264 1.08 42.16 -0.29
C LYS A 264 1.66 40.83 0.23
N LYS A 265 1.98 40.77 1.52
CA LYS A 265 2.45 39.57 2.23
C LYS A 265 1.50 39.20 3.34
N TRP A 266 1.45 37.93 3.72
CA TRP A 266 0.69 37.51 4.89
C TRP A 266 1.18 38.23 6.16
N THR A 267 0.26 38.67 7.00
CA THR A 267 0.51 39.18 8.37
C THR A 267 0.07 38.17 9.43
N SER A 268 -0.73 37.18 9.03
CA SER A 268 -1.26 36.10 9.84
C SER A 268 -0.52 34.76 9.74
N TYR A 269 0.53 34.68 8.90
CA TYR A 269 1.25 33.41 8.67
C TYR A 269 2.05 32.98 9.89
N LEU A 270 1.71 31.82 10.45
CA LEU A 270 2.47 31.10 11.46
C LEU A 270 2.54 29.61 11.10
N LYS A 271 3.64 28.95 11.46
CA LYS A 271 3.84 27.49 11.36
C LYS A 271 4.33 26.88 12.66
N ALA A 272 3.94 25.64 12.93
CA ALA A 272 4.35 24.86 14.10
C ALA A 272 4.82 23.46 13.67
N ARG A 273 5.61 22.80 14.54
CA ARG A 273 5.95 21.38 14.40
C ARG A 273 4.71 20.52 14.64
N LEU A 274 4.44 19.57 13.74
CA LEU A 274 3.38 18.56 13.89
C LEU A 274 4.03 17.21 14.19
N ILE A 275 3.88 16.72 15.42
CA ILE A 275 4.67 15.60 15.94
C ILE A 275 3.90 14.29 15.88
N CYS A 276 4.42 13.30 15.14
CA CYS A 276 3.96 11.92 15.23
C CYS A 276 5.14 11.02 15.64
N SER A 277 5.11 10.46 16.85
CA SER A 277 6.20 9.64 17.40
C SER A 277 5.72 8.65 18.46
N VAL A 278 6.50 7.58 18.70
CA VAL A 278 6.33 6.67 19.84
C VAL A 278 7.60 6.77 20.70
N PRO A 279 7.60 7.63 21.75
CA PRO A 279 8.80 7.91 22.55
C PRO A 279 9.43 6.65 23.14
N ASP A 280 8.63 5.77 23.76
CA ASP A 280 9.08 4.52 24.41
C ASP A 280 9.80 3.54 23.46
N LYS A 281 9.64 3.72 22.15
CA LYS A 281 10.26 2.89 21.10
C LYS A 281 11.26 3.65 20.24
N ASN A 282 11.53 4.92 20.55
CA ASN A 282 12.37 5.84 19.75
C ASN A 282 11.96 5.89 18.25
N LEU A 283 10.65 5.79 17.96
CA LEU A 283 10.13 5.86 16.58
C LEU A 283 9.62 7.27 16.28
N PHE A 284 10.15 7.91 15.24
CA PHE A 284 9.77 9.26 14.81
C PHE A 284 9.30 9.23 13.37
N PHE A 285 8.09 9.73 13.11
CA PHE A 285 7.46 9.75 11.79
C PHE A 285 7.46 11.18 11.27
N ASN A 286 8.58 11.57 10.67
CA ASN A 286 8.92 12.96 10.36
C ASN A 286 8.65 13.37 8.90
N ILE A 287 7.98 12.51 8.11
CA ILE A 287 7.40 12.84 6.81
C ILE A 287 5.88 12.70 6.94
N VAL A 288 5.11 13.74 6.61
CA VAL A 288 3.65 13.61 6.41
C VAL A 288 3.37 13.32 4.94
N ASN A 289 2.56 12.29 4.69
CA ASN A 289 2.16 11.87 3.34
C ASN A 289 0.77 12.38 2.97
N ASP A 290 -0.16 12.44 3.93
CA ASP A 290 -1.52 12.92 3.72
C ASP A 290 -2.18 13.41 5.02
N VAL A 291 -3.21 14.24 4.89
CA VAL A 291 -3.99 14.82 6.00
C VAL A 291 -5.47 14.93 5.63
N PHE A 292 -6.33 14.52 6.56
CA PHE A 292 -7.79 14.63 6.47
C PHE A 292 -8.35 15.38 7.68
N ILE A 293 -9.30 16.30 7.48
CA ILE A 293 -9.96 17.04 8.56
C ILE A 293 -11.39 16.51 8.73
N LEU A 294 -11.61 15.73 9.79
CA LEU A 294 -12.94 15.23 10.14
C LEU A 294 -13.78 16.36 10.74
N LYS A 295 -14.73 16.85 9.96
CA LYS A 295 -15.72 17.87 10.33
C LYS A 295 -17.03 17.17 10.71
N SER A 296 -17.22 16.88 12.01
CA SER A 296 -18.44 16.21 12.49
C SER A 296 -19.63 17.18 12.55
N PRO A 297 -20.86 16.76 12.18
CA PRO A 297 -22.07 17.53 12.45
C PRO A 297 -22.41 17.67 13.94
N THR A 298 -21.84 16.82 14.80
CA THR A 298 -22.19 16.73 16.23
C THR A 298 -21.13 17.34 17.17
N SER A 299 -19.86 17.38 16.73
CA SER A 299 -18.76 18.04 17.45
C SER A 299 -18.46 19.42 16.86
N LYS A 300 -18.38 20.44 17.71
CA LYS A 300 -17.87 21.77 17.33
C LYS A 300 -16.35 21.79 17.08
N GLU A 301 -15.61 20.78 17.50
CA GLU A 301 -14.17 20.66 17.26
C GLU A 301 -13.87 19.62 16.16
N PRO A 302 -13.39 20.07 14.98
CA PRO A 302 -12.78 19.20 13.99
C PRO A 302 -11.53 18.46 14.51
N VAL A 303 -11.35 17.23 14.04
CA VAL A 303 -10.17 16.40 14.32
C VAL A 303 -9.34 16.24 13.05
N ILE A 304 -8.05 16.55 13.15
CA ILE A 304 -7.10 16.44 12.04
C ILE A 304 -6.46 15.05 12.14
N TYR A 305 -6.67 14.20 11.14
CA TYR A 305 -5.99 12.92 10.97
C TYR A 305 -4.85 13.08 9.96
N GLY A 306 -3.67 12.50 10.24
CA GLY A 306 -2.54 12.54 9.32
C GLY A 306 -1.81 11.21 9.23
N VAL A 307 -1.36 10.87 8.03
CA VAL A 307 -0.53 9.70 7.73
C VAL A 307 0.94 10.13 7.68
N PHE A 308 1.79 9.42 8.41
CA PHE A 308 3.21 9.73 8.54
C PHE A 308 4.10 8.52 8.29
N THR A 309 5.28 8.75 7.73
CA THR A 309 6.37 7.78 7.56
C THR A 309 7.68 8.33 8.14
N PRO A 310 8.64 7.47 8.54
CA PRO A 310 9.96 7.92 8.97
C PRO A 310 10.83 8.23 7.74
N GLN A 311 11.65 9.29 7.83
CA GLN A 311 12.67 9.59 6.83
C GLN A 311 13.84 8.58 6.89
N LEU A 312 14.24 8.20 8.10
CA LEU A 312 15.34 7.29 8.37
C LEU A 312 14.80 5.87 8.59
N ASN A 313 15.51 4.85 8.08
CA ASN A 313 15.14 3.45 8.24
C ASN A 313 13.69 3.14 7.80
N ASN A 314 13.27 3.67 6.65
CA ASN A 314 11.94 3.43 6.08
C ASN A 314 11.79 2.01 5.51
N VAL A 315 11.84 1.01 6.39
CA VAL A 315 11.62 -0.41 6.08
C VAL A 315 10.10 -0.68 6.06
N GLY A 316 9.35 0.13 5.30
CA GLY A 316 7.89 0.07 5.21
C GLY A 316 7.19 0.33 6.56
N LEU A 317 7.52 1.41 7.26
CA LEU A 317 6.86 1.74 8.54
C LEU A 317 5.95 2.96 8.36
N SER A 318 4.69 2.85 8.74
CA SER A 318 3.72 3.95 8.68
C SER A 318 2.99 4.14 10.01
N ALA A 319 2.58 5.37 10.29
CA ALA A 319 1.75 5.72 11.44
C ALA A 319 0.59 6.64 11.05
N VAL A 320 -0.49 6.59 11.83
CA VAL A 320 -1.58 7.56 11.79
C VAL A 320 -1.64 8.27 13.12
N CYS A 321 -1.54 9.60 13.09
CA CYS A 321 -1.74 10.46 14.26
C CYS A 321 -3.01 11.30 14.07
N ALA A 322 -3.71 11.57 15.18
CA ALA A 322 -4.90 12.43 15.21
C ALA A 322 -4.66 13.59 16.17
N TYR A 323 -5.11 14.80 15.82
CA TYR A 323 -4.85 16.05 16.55
C TYR A 323 -6.16 16.84 16.70
N ASN A 324 -6.41 17.38 17.89
CA ASN A 324 -7.52 18.31 18.09
C ASN A 324 -7.18 19.69 17.56
N ILE A 325 -8.15 20.37 16.93
CA ILE A 325 -7.95 21.77 16.50
C ILE A 325 -7.70 22.71 17.69
N SER A 326 -8.25 22.43 18.87
CA SER A 326 -8.01 23.20 20.09
C SER A 326 -6.52 23.21 20.49
N THR A 327 -5.82 22.08 20.40
CA THR A 327 -4.36 22.00 20.64
C THR A 327 -3.56 22.84 19.63
N VAL A 328 -3.99 22.85 18.37
CA VAL A 328 -3.37 23.67 17.30
C VAL A 328 -3.57 25.16 17.56
N GLU A 329 -4.79 25.57 17.89
CA GLU A 329 -5.16 26.94 18.21
C GLU A 329 -4.42 27.44 19.48
N ASP A 330 -4.26 26.59 20.50
CA ASP A 330 -3.48 26.93 21.69
C ASP A 330 -2.00 27.20 21.39
N VAL A 331 -1.36 26.39 20.53
CA VAL A 331 0.02 26.62 20.09
C VAL A 331 0.14 27.98 19.37
N PHE A 332 -0.76 28.29 18.43
CA PHE A 332 -0.70 29.56 17.70
C PHE A 332 -1.14 30.78 18.50
N GLY A 333 -2.14 30.65 19.38
CA GLY A 333 -2.74 31.73 20.16
C GLY A 333 -2.02 32.05 21.48
N LYS A 334 -1.42 31.04 22.13
CA LYS A 334 -0.80 31.17 23.47
C LYS A 334 0.69 30.82 23.47
N GLY A 335 1.13 29.94 22.57
CA GLY A 335 2.51 29.44 22.53
C GLY A 335 3.58 30.52 22.30
N LYS A 336 4.84 30.16 22.58
CA LYS A 336 6.03 30.99 22.32
C LYS A 336 6.53 30.81 20.89
N TYR A 337 7.23 31.82 20.40
CA TYR A 337 7.85 31.84 19.08
C TYR A 337 9.30 31.36 19.15
N MET A 338 9.86 30.90 18.03
CA MET A 338 11.31 30.73 17.88
C MET A 338 11.93 31.99 17.26
N GLN A 339 13.16 32.30 17.68
CA GLN A 339 14.01 33.37 17.15
C GLN A 339 15.29 32.76 16.58
N SER A 340 15.67 33.18 15.38
CA SER A 340 17.00 32.93 14.81
C SER A 340 18.05 33.83 15.50
N THR A 341 19.12 33.23 15.99
CA THR A 341 20.24 33.91 16.66
C THR A 341 21.54 33.52 15.96
N THR A 342 22.36 34.49 15.58
CA THR A 342 23.71 34.25 15.09
C THR A 342 24.64 33.91 16.25
N VAL A 343 25.17 32.69 16.24
CA VAL A 343 26.16 32.20 17.22
C VAL A 343 27.52 32.19 16.54
N GLU A 344 28.51 32.81 17.19
CA GLU A 344 29.94 32.86 16.85
C GLU A 344 30.28 32.77 15.34
N GLN A 345 30.35 33.94 14.70
CA GLN A 345 30.93 34.20 13.38
C GLN A 345 30.37 33.50 12.12
N SER A 346 29.43 32.54 12.20
CA SER A 346 28.72 32.09 10.97
C SER A 346 27.41 31.31 11.14
N HIS A 347 27.15 30.65 12.28
CA HIS A 347 26.04 29.70 12.37
C HIS A 347 24.76 30.33 12.95
N THR A 348 23.65 30.24 12.22
CA THR A 348 22.32 30.65 12.71
C THR A 348 21.68 29.49 13.47
N LYS A 349 21.42 29.68 14.77
CA LYS A 349 20.68 28.72 15.60
C LYS A 349 19.29 29.25 15.93
N TRP A 350 18.32 28.36 16.07
CA TRP A 350 16.94 28.71 16.43
C TRP A 350 16.66 28.36 17.89
N LEU A 351 16.20 29.34 18.66
CA LEU A 351 15.98 29.23 20.10
C LEU A 351 14.61 29.81 20.49
N ARG A 352 14.06 29.37 21.62
CA ARG A 352 12.81 29.91 22.19
C ARG A 352 12.93 31.41 22.48
N TYR A 353 12.03 32.21 21.91
CA TYR A 353 11.96 33.64 22.20
C TYR A 353 11.29 33.89 23.56
N ASN A 354 12.08 34.42 24.50
CA ASN A 354 11.62 34.73 25.87
C ASN A 354 11.41 36.23 26.13
N GLY A 355 11.55 37.09 25.11
CA GLY A 355 11.32 38.54 25.23
C GLY A 355 9.84 38.93 25.23
N GLU A 356 9.59 40.25 25.18
CA GLU A 356 8.23 40.80 25.12
C GLU A 356 7.59 40.61 23.75
N ILE A 357 6.44 39.93 23.72
CA ILE A 357 5.63 39.76 22.51
C ILE A 357 4.82 41.06 22.27
N PRO A 358 4.84 41.65 21.06
CA PRO A 358 4.03 42.83 20.73
C PRO A 358 2.53 42.64 20.92
N LYS A 359 1.80 43.76 21.07
CA LYS A 359 0.34 43.83 21.02
C LYS A 359 -0.13 44.65 19.81
N PRO A 360 -1.18 44.23 19.09
CA PRO A 360 -1.85 42.93 19.20
C PRO A 360 -0.91 41.76 18.81
N ARG A 361 -1.29 40.52 19.18
CA ARG A 361 -0.41 39.35 19.06
C ARG A 361 0.02 39.12 17.59
N PRO A 362 1.33 38.99 17.29
CA PRO A 362 1.82 38.72 15.94
C PRO A 362 1.25 37.41 15.37
N GLY A 363 0.71 37.45 14.16
CA GLY A 363 0.11 36.28 13.50
C GLY A 363 -1.32 35.93 13.96
N ALA A 364 -1.96 36.75 14.81
CA ALA A 364 -3.38 36.59 15.15
C ALA A 364 -4.30 37.21 14.09
N CYS A 365 -5.54 36.70 14.01
CA CYS A 365 -6.59 37.31 13.19
C CYS A 365 -7.12 38.61 13.86
N ILE A 366 -7.86 39.43 13.10
CA ILE A 366 -8.48 40.66 13.64
C ILE A 366 -9.73 40.29 14.47
N ASN A 367 -9.48 39.83 15.69
CA ASN A 367 -10.49 39.46 16.67
C ASN A 367 -11.12 40.69 17.37
N LYS A 368 -12.06 40.44 18.27
CA LYS A 368 -12.72 41.45 19.12
C LYS A 368 -11.75 42.31 19.95
N GLU A 369 -10.66 41.74 20.46
CA GLU A 369 -9.63 42.49 21.21
C GLU A 369 -8.91 43.51 20.32
N ALA A 370 -8.47 43.09 19.13
CA ALA A 370 -7.84 43.96 18.15
C ALA A 370 -8.80 45.09 17.70
N LYS A 371 -10.09 44.76 17.47
CA LYS A 371 -11.14 45.73 17.16
C LYS A 371 -11.34 46.75 18.30
N ALA A 372 -11.28 46.32 19.56
CA ALA A 372 -11.38 47.21 20.73
C ALA A 372 -10.18 48.15 20.88
N GLU A 373 -8.98 47.73 20.46
CA GLU A 373 -7.79 48.61 20.32
C GLU A 373 -7.80 49.47 19.03
N ASN A 374 -8.93 49.50 18.29
CA ASN A 374 -9.17 50.21 17.03
C ASN A 374 -8.45 49.64 15.77
N PHE A 375 -7.91 48.43 15.83
CA PHE A 375 -7.39 47.73 14.66
C PHE A 375 -8.53 47.05 13.89
N ARG A 376 -8.98 47.66 12.78
CA ARG A 376 -10.11 47.15 11.97
C ARG A 376 -9.70 46.18 10.88
N THR A 377 -8.50 46.32 10.33
CA THR A 377 -7.91 45.41 9.34
C THR A 377 -6.41 45.24 9.60
N THR A 378 -5.78 44.25 8.96
CA THR A 378 -4.33 44.00 9.06
C THR A 378 -3.48 45.19 8.58
N LEU A 379 -4.02 46.02 7.69
CA LEU A 379 -3.37 47.25 7.21
C LEU A 379 -3.18 48.29 8.33
N ASN A 380 -3.96 48.22 9.42
CA ASN A 380 -3.85 49.12 10.56
C ASN A 380 -2.89 48.62 11.66
N LEU A 381 -2.35 47.41 11.54
CA LEU A 381 -1.50 46.81 12.58
C LEU A 381 -0.19 47.60 12.77
N PRO A 382 0.34 47.70 14.01
CA PRO A 382 1.59 48.39 14.26
C PRO A 382 2.77 47.74 13.54
N ASP A 383 3.67 48.56 12.98
CA ASP A 383 4.90 48.08 12.32
C ASP A 383 5.75 47.17 13.25
N LYS A 384 5.69 47.35 14.58
CA LYS A 384 6.33 46.44 15.58
C LYS A 384 5.75 45.02 15.54
N THR A 385 4.43 44.87 15.44
CA THR A 385 3.76 43.56 15.33
C THR A 385 4.03 42.91 13.98
N LEU A 386 3.99 43.70 12.90
CA LEU A 386 4.23 43.23 11.53
C LEU A 386 5.69 42.79 11.31
N GLN A 387 6.66 43.54 11.84
CA GLN A 387 8.07 43.13 11.78
C GLN A 387 8.33 41.89 12.64
N PHE A 388 7.69 41.76 13.80
CA PHE A 388 7.83 40.58 14.65
C PHE A 388 7.38 39.30 13.94
N VAL A 389 6.16 39.24 13.38
CA VAL A 389 5.68 38.04 12.66
C VAL A 389 6.53 37.73 11.42
N LYS A 390 7.06 38.75 10.75
CA LYS A 390 7.98 38.58 9.62
C LYS A 390 9.24 37.81 9.99
N ASP A 391 9.80 38.10 11.17
CA ASP A 391 11.05 37.50 11.65
C ASP A 391 10.81 36.22 12.48
N HIS A 392 9.60 36.04 13.03
CA HIS A 392 9.20 34.94 13.92
C HIS A 392 7.99 34.11 13.38
N PRO A 393 8.03 33.56 12.15
CA PRO A 393 6.92 32.77 11.62
C PRO A 393 6.81 31.37 12.25
N LEU A 394 7.81 30.89 12.99
CA LEU A 394 7.89 29.55 13.57
C LEU A 394 7.56 29.57 15.08
N MET A 395 6.63 28.71 15.51
CA MET A 395 6.32 28.48 16.92
C MET A 395 7.35 27.53 17.57
N ASP A 396 7.69 27.80 18.83
CA ASP A 396 8.56 26.95 19.65
C ASP A 396 7.80 25.74 20.20
N ASP A 397 6.58 25.96 20.69
CA ASP A 397 5.74 24.85 21.16
C ASP A 397 5.25 24.00 19.97
N SER A 398 5.12 22.69 20.17
CA SER A 398 4.80 21.72 19.11
C SER A 398 3.38 21.18 19.27
N VAL A 399 2.72 20.88 18.16
CA VAL A 399 1.40 20.22 18.15
C VAL A 399 1.59 18.72 18.37
N THR A 400 1.13 18.21 19.51
CA THR A 400 1.16 16.77 19.86
C THR A 400 -0.18 16.09 19.58
N PRO A 401 -0.18 14.77 19.30
CA PRO A 401 -1.40 14.04 18.94
C PRO A 401 -2.23 13.69 20.18
N ILE A 402 -3.50 13.36 19.97
CA ILE A 402 -4.45 13.03 21.05
C ILE A 402 -3.93 11.80 21.83
N GLY A 403 -3.57 12.00 23.10
CA GLY A 403 -2.98 10.98 23.96
C GLY A 403 -1.47 10.78 23.76
N ASP A 404 -0.77 11.77 23.19
CA ASP A 404 0.68 11.88 23.00
C ASP A 404 1.34 10.67 22.30
N ARG A 405 0.56 9.97 21.47
CA ARG A 405 0.99 8.81 20.67
C ARG A 405 0.18 8.68 19.37
N PRO A 406 0.64 7.90 18.38
CA PRO A 406 -0.14 7.62 17.17
C PRO A 406 -1.35 6.75 17.52
N ARG A 407 -2.43 6.90 16.75
CA ARG A 407 -3.58 5.99 16.76
C ARG A 407 -3.16 4.62 16.25
N LEU A 408 -2.55 4.58 15.07
CA LEU A 408 -2.07 3.35 14.41
C LEU A 408 -0.56 3.43 14.15
N VAL A 409 0.14 2.30 14.30
CA VAL A 409 1.49 2.08 13.76
C VAL A 409 1.50 0.71 13.09
N LYS A 410 1.87 0.65 11.81
CA LYS A 410 1.93 -0.58 11.00
C LYS A 410 3.30 -0.71 10.36
N ARG A 411 3.85 -1.93 10.40
CA ARG A 411 5.05 -2.38 9.70
C ARG A 411 4.70 -3.00 8.37
N ASP A 412 5.68 -3.09 7.49
CA ASP A 412 5.60 -3.74 6.19
C ASP A 412 4.50 -3.10 5.30
N VAL A 413 4.30 -1.78 5.44
CA VAL A 413 3.38 -0.97 4.62
C VAL A 413 3.82 0.49 4.55
N LYS A 414 3.66 1.11 3.38
CA LYS A 414 3.76 2.56 3.20
C LYS A 414 2.39 3.13 2.87
N TYR A 415 1.78 3.83 3.82
CA TYR A 415 0.49 4.48 3.64
C TYR A 415 0.64 5.79 2.85
N THR A 416 -0.28 6.03 1.90
CA THR A 416 -0.22 7.16 0.94
C THR A 416 -1.30 8.21 1.15
N GLN A 417 -2.55 7.81 1.43
CA GLN A 417 -3.68 8.71 1.66
C GLN A 417 -4.56 8.19 2.81
N ILE A 418 -5.37 9.07 3.38
CA ILE A 418 -6.36 8.77 4.42
C ILE A 418 -7.65 9.55 4.22
N VAL A 419 -8.79 8.88 4.41
CA VAL A 419 -10.08 9.53 4.65
C VAL A 419 -10.72 8.89 5.88
N VAL A 420 -11.54 9.65 6.61
CA VAL A 420 -12.17 9.17 7.85
C VAL A 420 -13.67 9.45 7.81
N ASP A 421 -14.47 8.41 8.02
CA ASP A 421 -15.92 8.52 8.19
C ASP A 421 -16.28 8.44 9.68
N GLN A 422 -17.36 9.08 10.10
CA GLN A 422 -17.87 8.99 11.48
C GLN A 422 -19.20 8.23 11.49
N VAL A 423 -19.14 6.96 11.86
CA VAL A 423 -20.23 6.00 11.70
C VAL A 423 -20.91 5.74 13.04
N GLN A 424 -22.24 5.81 13.06
CA GLN A 424 -23.02 5.36 14.21
C GLN A 424 -23.24 3.85 14.14
N ALA A 425 -22.75 3.13 15.15
CA ALA A 425 -23.03 1.70 15.34
C ALA A 425 -24.43 1.48 15.91
N LEU A 426 -24.93 0.24 15.85
CA LEU A 426 -26.28 -0.17 16.29
C LEU A 426 -26.57 0.16 17.77
N ASN A 427 -25.54 0.27 18.61
CA ASN A 427 -25.67 0.68 20.01
C ASN A 427 -25.71 2.21 20.22
N GLY A 428 -25.78 2.99 19.13
CA GLY A 428 -25.77 4.45 19.13
C GLY A 428 -24.38 5.10 19.30
N THR A 429 -23.31 4.33 19.53
CA THR A 429 -21.94 4.86 19.68
C THR A 429 -21.35 5.26 18.33
N LEU A 430 -20.72 6.44 18.27
CA LEU A 430 -19.99 6.91 17.09
C LEU A 430 -18.57 6.33 17.06
N TYR A 431 -18.13 5.89 15.88
CA TYR A 431 -16.79 5.40 15.61
C TYR A 431 -16.19 6.13 14.40
N ASP A 432 -14.97 6.65 14.58
CA ASP A 432 -14.17 7.17 13.49
C ASP A 432 -13.53 5.99 12.74
N VAL A 433 -14.03 5.70 11.54
CA VAL A 433 -13.54 4.64 10.65
C VAL A 433 -12.53 5.22 9.67
N MET A 434 -11.27 4.80 9.80
CA MET A 434 -10.18 5.25 8.96
C MET A 434 -10.03 4.32 7.75
N PHE A 435 -10.07 4.91 6.55
CA PHE A 435 -9.73 4.26 5.29
C PHE A 435 -8.37 4.76 4.84
N ILE A 436 -7.37 3.87 4.79
CA ILE A 436 -5.96 4.23 4.63
C ILE A 436 -5.38 3.48 3.43
N SER A 437 -4.97 4.20 2.39
CA SER A 437 -4.45 3.60 1.16
C SER A 437 -2.96 3.34 1.23
N THR A 438 -2.48 2.43 0.38
CA THR A 438 -1.08 2.02 0.30
C THR A 438 -0.42 2.40 -1.02
N ASP A 439 0.91 2.34 -1.06
CA ASP A 439 1.69 2.44 -2.29
C ASP A 439 1.69 1.15 -3.14
N GLN A 440 0.94 0.12 -2.74
CA GLN A 440 0.75 -1.15 -3.46
C GLN A 440 -0.71 -1.34 -3.93
N GLY A 441 -1.49 -0.27 -4.06
CA GLY A 441 -2.86 -0.33 -4.60
C GLY A 441 -3.92 -0.96 -3.67
N ALA A 442 -3.56 -1.28 -2.42
CA ALA A 442 -4.47 -1.79 -1.39
C ALA A 442 -5.01 -0.68 -0.48
N LEU A 443 -6.18 -0.92 0.12
CA LEU A 443 -6.85 -0.05 1.09
C LEU A 443 -7.11 -0.80 2.40
N HIS A 444 -6.71 -0.24 3.54
CA HIS A 444 -7.02 -0.77 4.87
C HIS A 444 -8.21 -0.03 5.47
N LYS A 445 -9.16 -0.75 6.07
CA LYS A 445 -10.23 -0.19 6.91
C LYS A 445 -9.95 -0.47 8.37
N ALA A 446 -9.86 0.57 9.21
CA ALA A 446 -9.45 0.44 10.60
C ALA A 446 -10.26 1.31 11.57
N ILE A 447 -10.47 0.80 12.78
CA ILE A 447 -11.16 1.50 13.88
C ILE A 447 -10.34 1.48 15.16
N SER A 448 -10.50 2.51 16.00
CA SER A 448 -9.97 2.51 17.37
C SER A 448 -11.03 1.98 18.34
N TYR A 449 -10.65 1.04 19.21
CA TYR A 449 -11.55 0.43 20.18
C TYR A 449 -10.78 0.03 21.44
N GLU A 450 -11.28 0.41 22.63
CA GLU A 450 -10.68 0.10 23.95
C GLU A 450 -9.15 0.29 24.02
N ASN A 451 -8.66 1.43 23.51
CA ASN A 451 -7.22 1.78 23.43
C ASN A 451 -6.36 0.91 22.48
N GLY A 452 -6.96 -0.03 21.75
CA GLY A 452 -6.34 -0.77 20.65
C GLY A 452 -6.78 -0.27 19.27
N MET A 453 -6.08 -0.73 18.24
CA MET A 453 -6.48 -0.59 16.84
C MET A 453 -6.90 -1.94 16.28
N HIS A 454 -8.03 -1.97 15.58
CA HIS A 454 -8.52 -3.12 14.83
C HIS A 454 -8.51 -2.76 13.35
N ILE A 455 -7.79 -3.52 12.52
CA ILE A 455 -7.90 -3.42 11.06
C ILE A 455 -8.92 -4.47 10.64
N ILE A 456 -10.11 -4.01 10.25
CA ILE A 456 -11.26 -4.83 9.87
C ILE A 456 -10.92 -5.64 8.62
N GLU A 457 -10.42 -4.96 7.59
CA GLU A 457 -10.14 -5.55 6.29
C GLU A 457 -9.08 -4.77 5.51
N GLU A 458 -8.48 -5.47 4.54
CA GLU A 458 -7.60 -4.94 3.51
C GLU A 458 -8.18 -5.35 2.15
N THR A 459 -8.32 -4.41 1.21
CA THR A 459 -8.91 -4.65 -0.11
C THR A 459 -7.95 -4.23 -1.21
N GLN A 460 -7.64 -5.13 -2.14
CA GLN A 460 -6.80 -4.81 -3.31
C GLN A 460 -7.61 -4.03 -4.35
N LEU A 461 -7.51 -2.70 -4.35
CA LEU A 461 -8.26 -1.84 -5.28
C LEU A 461 -7.67 -1.88 -6.69
N PHE A 462 -6.34 -1.80 -6.82
CA PHE A 462 -5.64 -1.87 -8.11
C PHE A 462 -4.95 -3.22 -8.28
N PRO A 463 -5.37 -4.10 -9.21
CA PRO A 463 -4.83 -5.46 -9.34
C PRO A 463 -3.37 -5.51 -9.84
N ASN A 464 -2.86 -4.41 -10.39
CA ASN A 464 -1.47 -4.24 -10.81
C ASN A 464 -0.60 -3.51 -9.77
N PHE A 465 -1.06 -3.41 -8.52
CA PHE A 465 -0.36 -2.81 -7.38
C PHE A 465 0.03 -1.33 -7.55
N GLU A 466 -0.70 -0.58 -8.40
CA GLU A 466 -0.44 0.86 -8.61
C GLU A 466 -0.63 1.67 -7.32
N PRO A 467 0.32 2.57 -6.97
CA PRO A 467 0.18 3.45 -5.82
C PRO A 467 -1.10 4.30 -5.90
N ILE A 468 -1.88 4.31 -4.82
CA ILE A 468 -3.04 5.21 -4.70
C ILE A 468 -2.52 6.62 -4.41
N GLN A 469 -2.82 7.55 -5.32
CA GLN A 469 -2.35 8.93 -5.33
C GLN A 469 -3.32 9.92 -4.69
N THR A 470 -4.62 9.62 -4.74
CA THR A 470 -5.69 10.43 -4.16
C THR A 470 -6.83 9.53 -3.70
N LEU A 471 -7.42 9.84 -2.55
CA LEU A 471 -8.53 9.10 -1.95
C LEU A 471 -9.64 10.09 -1.55
N LEU A 472 -10.89 9.77 -1.89
CA LEU A 472 -12.04 10.64 -1.64
C LEU A 472 -13.24 9.82 -1.14
N LEU A 473 -13.94 10.31 -0.13
CA LEU A 473 -15.10 9.67 0.49
C LEU A 473 -16.38 10.45 0.13
N SER A 474 -17.41 9.75 -0.34
CA SER A 474 -18.81 10.18 -0.28
C SER A 474 -19.40 9.70 1.04
N SER A 475 -19.85 10.63 1.89
CA SER A 475 -20.43 10.29 3.22
C SER A 475 -21.96 10.30 3.20
N LYS A 476 -22.57 10.71 2.08
CA LYS A 476 -24.01 10.85 1.90
C LYS A 476 -24.76 9.54 2.17
N LYS A 477 -25.64 9.52 3.19
CA LYS A 477 -26.41 8.34 3.62
C LYS A 477 -27.11 7.67 2.43
N GLY A 478 -26.96 6.35 2.31
CA GLY A 478 -27.48 5.56 1.19
C GLY A 478 -26.69 5.66 -0.14
N LYS A 479 -25.59 6.42 -0.17
CA LYS A 479 -24.70 6.63 -1.33
C LYS A 479 -23.22 6.72 -0.92
N GLN A 480 -22.82 5.87 0.03
CA GLN A 480 -21.48 5.88 0.63
C GLN A 480 -20.49 5.07 -0.21
N TYR A 481 -19.53 5.79 -0.81
CA TYR A 481 -18.51 5.24 -1.69
C TYR A 481 -17.14 5.87 -1.42
N LEU A 482 -16.11 5.09 -1.69
CA LEU A 482 -14.72 5.54 -1.72
C LEU A 482 -14.23 5.55 -3.17
N TYR A 483 -13.59 6.65 -3.56
CA TYR A 483 -12.98 6.82 -4.87
C TYR A 483 -11.47 6.93 -4.71
N ALA A 484 -10.72 6.00 -5.28
CA ALA A 484 -9.26 5.97 -5.25
C ALA A 484 -8.69 6.21 -6.65
N GLY A 485 -7.84 7.22 -6.82
CA GLY A 485 -7.17 7.54 -8.09
C GLY A 485 -5.71 7.10 -8.10
N SER A 486 -5.24 6.60 -9.26
CA SER A 486 -3.85 6.19 -9.49
C SER A 486 -3.32 6.64 -10.86
N ASN A 487 -2.16 6.13 -11.29
CA ASN A 487 -1.69 6.37 -12.66
C ASN A 487 -2.58 5.74 -13.73
N THR A 488 -3.26 4.63 -13.45
CA THR A 488 -3.96 3.82 -14.47
C THR A 488 -5.46 4.02 -14.52
N GLY A 489 -6.10 4.48 -13.43
CA GLY A 489 -7.53 4.74 -13.43
C GLY A 489 -8.05 5.26 -12.10
N VAL A 490 -9.37 5.23 -11.96
CA VAL A 490 -10.11 5.46 -10.71
C VAL A 490 -10.88 4.20 -10.35
N VAL A 491 -10.89 3.85 -9.06
CA VAL A 491 -11.67 2.75 -8.50
C VAL A 491 -12.71 3.32 -7.54
N GLN A 492 -13.96 2.89 -7.70
CA GLN A 492 -15.06 3.11 -6.77
C GLN A 492 -15.28 1.82 -5.97
N SER A 493 -15.26 1.94 -4.64
CA SER A 493 -15.52 0.86 -3.67
C SER A 493 -16.67 1.26 -2.75
N SER A 494 -17.47 0.29 -2.31
CA SER A 494 -18.33 0.45 -1.13
C SER A 494 -17.48 0.66 0.13
N VAL A 495 -18.05 1.29 1.16
CA VAL A 495 -17.41 1.49 2.49
C VAL A 495 -17.35 0.21 3.34
N ALA A 496 -18.18 -0.79 3.02
CA ALA A 496 -18.17 -2.11 3.63
C ALA A 496 -18.72 -3.16 2.66
N PHE A 497 -18.33 -4.42 2.90
CA PHE A 497 -18.77 -5.60 2.13
C PHE A 497 -19.59 -6.54 3.03
N CYS A 498 -20.62 -6.01 3.69
CA CYS A 498 -21.36 -6.74 4.73
C CYS A 498 -21.96 -8.06 4.19
N ASP A 499 -22.36 -8.10 2.93
CA ASP A 499 -22.89 -9.27 2.21
C ASP A 499 -21.93 -10.48 2.20
N LYS A 500 -20.63 -10.25 2.37
CA LYS A 500 -19.60 -11.31 2.39
C LYS A 500 -19.58 -12.09 3.70
N TYR A 501 -20.11 -11.53 4.79
CA TYR A 501 -20.19 -12.20 6.09
C TYR A 501 -21.40 -13.14 6.14
N SER A 502 -21.15 -14.42 5.83
CA SER A 502 -22.18 -15.43 5.57
C SER A 502 -22.92 -15.97 6.81
N THR A 503 -22.52 -15.59 8.02
CA THR A 503 -23.06 -16.10 9.30
C THR A 503 -23.08 -15.02 10.36
N CYS A 504 -23.89 -15.18 11.42
CA CYS A 504 -23.94 -14.22 12.52
C CYS A 504 -22.57 -14.10 13.19
N VAL A 505 -21.92 -15.24 13.46
CA VAL A 505 -20.60 -15.26 14.11
C VAL A 505 -19.57 -14.46 13.30
N ASP A 506 -19.46 -14.67 11.99
CA ASP A 506 -18.48 -13.94 11.18
C ASP A 506 -18.82 -12.44 11.02
N CYS A 507 -20.11 -12.11 10.88
CA CYS A 507 -20.61 -10.73 10.81
C CYS A 507 -20.27 -9.94 12.09
N VAL A 508 -20.43 -10.57 13.27
CA VAL A 508 -20.08 -9.94 14.56
C VAL A 508 -18.57 -9.90 14.78
N LEU A 509 -17.84 -10.96 14.41
CA LEU A 509 -16.37 -11.01 14.54
C LEU A 509 -15.64 -10.04 13.59
N ALA A 510 -16.27 -9.61 12.49
CA ALA A 510 -15.75 -8.52 11.66
C ALA A 510 -15.51 -7.24 12.46
N ARG A 511 -16.38 -6.97 13.47
CA ARG A 511 -16.37 -5.78 14.33
C ARG A 511 -16.46 -4.48 13.52
N ASP A 512 -17.21 -4.53 12.43
CA ASP A 512 -17.39 -3.45 11.47
C ASP A 512 -18.59 -2.57 11.86
N PRO A 513 -18.42 -1.27 12.17
CA PRO A 513 -19.53 -0.38 12.51
C PRO A 513 -20.62 -0.27 11.44
N TYR A 514 -20.30 -0.51 10.16
CA TYR A 514 -21.30 -0.52 9.09
C TYR A 514 -22.18 -1.77 9.08
N CYS A 515 -21.72 -2.90 9.60
CA CYS A 515 -22.35 -4.20 9.39
C CYS A 515 -23.05 -4.74 10.63
N ALA A 516 -24.29 -5.24 10.47
CA ALA A 516 -25.02 -5.95 11.51
C ALA A 516 -25.70 -7.21 10.95
N TRP A 517 -25.89 -8.22 11.80
CA TRP A 517 -26.61 -9.44 11.41
C TRP A 517 -28.12 -9.25 11.56
N ASN A 518 -28.87 -9.65 10.53
CA ASN A 518 -30.32 -9.67 10.51
C ASN A 518 -30.83 -11.12 10.66
N PRO A 519 -31.33 -11.53 11.84
CA PRO A 519 -31.79 -12.90 12.06
C PRO A 519 -32.96 -13.32 11.17
N HIS A 520 -33.81 -12.37 10.75
CA HIS A 520 -34.98 -12.67 9.91
C HIS A 520 -34.61 -13.01 8.47
N GLN A 521 -33.56 -12.38 7.93
CA GLN A 521 -33.05 -12.66 6.58
C GLN A 521 -31.93 -13.72 6.58
N SER A 522 -31.35 -14.02 7.75
CA SER A 522 -30.14 -14.85 7.88
C SER A 522 -28.99 -14.33 7.01
N SER A 523 -28.76 -13.02 7.08
CA SER A 523 -27.75 -12.28 6.32
C SER A 523 -27.13 -11.17 7.17
N CYS A 524 -25.89 -10.80 6.85
CA CYS A 524 -25.25 -9.61 7.36
C CYS A 524 -25.55 -8.43 6.40
N VAL A 525 -25.96 -7.29 6.95
CA VAL A 525 -26.51 -6.15 6.21
C VAL A 525 -25.83 -4.84 6.60
N ASN A 526 -25.84 -3.85 5.70
CA ASN A 526 -25.32 -2.51 5.96
C ASN A 526 -26.37 -1.66 6.71
N LEU A 527 -26.01 -1.19 7.91
CA LEU A 527 -26.84 -0.33 8.76
C LEU A 527 -27.26 0.98 8.06
N GLN A 528 -26.45 1.49 7.13
CA GLN A 528 -26.69 2.79 6.50
C GLN A 528 -27.71 2.73 5.34
N GLU A 529 -28.08 1.54 4.89
CA GLU A 529 -28.96 1.30 3.74
C GLU A 529 -30.38 0.85 4.11
N THR A 530 -30.66 0.51 5.39
CA THR A 530 -31.96 -0.07 5.79
C THR A 530 -32.48 0.49 7.12
N GLU A 531 -33.78 0.81 7.18
CA GLU A 531 -34.40 1.61 8.27
C GLU A 531 -35.11 0.78 9.38
N ASN A 532 -34.94 -0.55 9.41
CA ASN A 532 -35.64 -1.42 10.38
C ASN A 532 -34.69 -2.10 11.36
N GLU A 533 -34.42 -1.41 12.48
CA GLU A 533 -33.35 -1.73 13.45
C GLU A 533 -33.75 -2.74 14.55
N ARG A 534 -34.96 -3.31 14.52
CA ARG A 534 -35.42 -4.22 15.59
C ARG A 534 -34.79 -5.60 15.43
N ASP A 535 -34.28 -6.12 16.55
CA ASP A 535 -33.75 -7.48 16.72
C ASP A 535 -32.50 -7.83 15.88
N TRP A 536 -31.76 -6.82 15.40
CA TRP A 536 -30.45 -7.01 14.76
C TRP A 536 -29.31 -7.21 15.78
N ILE A 537 -28.23 -7.86 15.35
CA ILE A 537 -27.09 -8.22 16.21
C ILE A 537 -25.81 -7.58 15.66
N GLN A 538 -25.19 -6.71 16.45
CA GLN A 538 -23.85 -6.15 16.19
C GLN A 538 -23.08 -6.01 17.52
N ASN A 539 -21.78 -6.31 17.52
CA ASN A 539 -20.92 -6.08 18.68
C ASN A 539 -19.51 -5.66 18.24
N ILE A 540 -19.16 -4.38 18.38
CA ILE A 540 -17.83 -3.84 18.00
C ILE A 540 -16.71 -4.36 18.93
N GLY A 541 -17.06 -4.93 20.08
CA GLY A 541 -16.16 -5.71 20.94
C GLY A 541 -15.88 -7.14 20.45
N GLY A 542 -16.64 -7.63 19.46
CA GLY A 542 -16.51 -8.96 18.87
C GLY A 542 -17.11 -10.10 19.71
N ASP A 543 -18.01 -9.80 20.64
CA ASP A 543 -18.75 -10.83 21.39
C ASP A 543 -19.92 -11.36 20.55
N ALA A 544 -19.74 -12.56 19.99
CA ALA A 544 -20.72 -13.27 19.17
C ALA A 544 -21.64 -14.22 19.98
N SER A 545 -21.69 -14.12 21.31
CA SER A 545 -22.51 -15.01 22.16
C SER A 545 -24.01 -14.93 21.90
N LEU A 546 -24.50 -13.83 21.33
CA LEU A 546 -25.90 -13.65 20.90
C LEU A 546 -26.25 -14.41 19.61
N CYS A 547 -25.27 -14.96 18.89
CA CYS A 547 -25.49 -15.69 17.65
C CYS A 547 -25.99 -17.11 17.90
N THR A 548 -27.28 -17.35 17.64
CA THR A 548 -27.93 -18.66 17.79
C THR A 548 -27.78 -19.56 16.55
N ASP A 549 -26.61 -19.54 15.90
CA ASP A 549 -26.40 -20.12 14.57
C ASP A 549 -26.63 -21.65 14.53
N LYS A 550 -27.71 -22.08 13.87
CA LYS A 550 -27.83 -23.42 13.31
C LYS A 550 -27.27 -23.39 11.87
N VAL A 551 -25.97 -23.65 11.73
CA VAL A 551 -25.29 -23.69 10.43
C VAL A 551 -26.05 -24.58 9.45
N ARG A 552 -26.27 -24.11 8.22
CA ARG A 552 -26.75 -24.98 7.13
C ARG A 552 -25.66 -25.99 6.78
N GLU A 553 -25.74 -27.18 7.40
CA GLU A 553 -24.78 -28.26 7.22
C GLU A 553 -24.84 -28.88 5.80
N HIS A 554 -24.25 -28.21 4.82
CA HIS A 554 -23.95 -28.82 3.53
C HIS A 554 -22.74 -29.75 3.67
N SER A 555 -23.00 -31.04 3.82
CA SER A 555 -21.96 -32.07 3.87
C SER A 555 -21.44 -32.39 2.47
N LEU A 556 -20.15 -32.16 2.23
CA LEU A 556 -19.45 -32.54 1.01
C LEU A 556 -19.11 -34.03 1.06
N GLN A 557 -19.66 -34.83 0.14
CA GLN A 557 -19.36 -36.26 0.05
C GLN A 557 -18.16 -36.52 -0.86
N HIS A 558 -17.26 -37.40 -0.42
CA HIS A 558 -16.05 -37.77 -1.16
C HIS A 558 -15.87 -39.30 -1.17
N ILE A 559 -15.65 -39.86 -2.35
CA ILE A 559 -15.43 -41.31 -2.55
C ILE A 559 -14.01 -41.54 -3.08
N PHE A 560 -13.17 -42.19 -2.26
CA PHE A 560 -11.78 -42.48 -2.60
C PHE A 560 -11.51 -43.99 -2.76
N LYS A 561 -10.32 -44.33 -3.29
CA LYS A 561 -9.85 -45.72 -3.36
C LYS A 561 -9.01 -46.06 -2.13
N HIS A 562 -9.03 -47.31 -1.69
CA HIS A 562 -8.09 -47.79 -0.67
C HIS A 562 -6.64 -47.54 -1.10
N GLY A 563 -5.79 -47.11 -0.17
CA GLY A 563 -4.38 -46.75 -0.40
C GLY A 563 -4.14 -45.40 -1.10
N SER A 564 -5.18 -44.71 -1.58
CA SER A 564 -5.02 -43.38 -2.18
C SER A 564 -4.88 -42.27 -1.13
N THR A 565 -4.68 -41.02 -1.58
CA THR A 565 -4.60 -39.82 -0.72
C THR A 565 -5.85 -38.97 -0.92
N ALA A 566 -6.46 -38.49 0.17
CA ALA A 566 -7.54 -37.51 0.12
C ALA A 566 -7.03 -36.09 0.38
N GLU A 567 -7.60 -35.11 -0.31
CA GLU A 567 -7.47 -33.69 -0.01
C GLU A 567 -8.85 -33.15 0.39
N LEU A 568 -8.98 -32.69 1.63
CA LEU A 568 -10.19 -32.09 2.16
C LEU A 568 -9.97 -30.57 2.28
N LYS A 569 -10.53 -29.82 1.33
CA LYS A 569 -10.36 -28.36 1.24
C LYS A 569 -11.18 -27.64 2.29
N CYS A 570 -10.54 -26.71 3.01
CA CYS A 570 -11.21 -25.78 3.90
C CYS A 570 -10.75 -24.35 3.63
N SER A 571 -11.69 -23.41 3.57
CA SER A 571 -11.42 -21.99 3.33
C SER A 571 -11.76 -21.20 4.59
N GLN A 572 -10.80 -20.42 5.09
CA GLN A 572 -11.01 -19.47 6.19
C GLN A 572 -10.55 -18.08 5.76
N LYS A 573 -11.44 -17.09 5.84
CA LYS A 573 -11.15 -15.70 5.43
C LYS A 573 -10.44 -14.88 6.49
N SER A 574 -10.66 -15.15 7.78
CA SER A 574 -9.95 -14.44 8.85
C SER A 574 -8.49 -14.88 8.96
N ASN A 575 -7.58 -13.92 8.83
CA ASN A 575 -6.13 -14.02 9.05
C ASN A 575 -5.76 -14.16 10.53
N LEU A 576 -6.69 -13.83 11.44
CA LEU A 576 -6.51 -13.92 12.90
C LEU A 576 -7.01 -15.26 13.47
N ALA A 577 -7.70 -16.07 12.66
CA ALA A 577 -8.28 -17.34 13.08
C ALA A 577 -7.36 -18.52 12.75
N GLN A 578 -7.34 -19.51 13.65
CA GLN A 578 -6.69 -20.80 13.43
C GLN A 578 -7.69 -21.81 12.84
N VAL A 579 -7.26 -22.61 11.88
CA VAL A 579 -8.04 -23.76 11.40
C VAL A 579 -7.76 -24.99 12.26
N VAL A 580 -8.82 -25.64 12.74
CA VAL A 580 -8.80 -26.86 13.55
C VAL A 580 -9.64 -27.93 12.86
N TRP A 581 -9.07 -29.11 12.65
CA TRP A 581 -9.79 -30.25 12.09
C TRP A 581 -10.29 -31.18 13.20
N LYS A 582 -11.48 -31.74 13.00
CA LYS A 582 -12.04 -32.84 13.79
C LYS A 582 -12.33 -34.05 12.92
N PHE A 583 -12.24 -35.24 13.50
CA PHE A 583 -12.66 -36.51 12.90
C PHE A 583 -13.43 -37.31 13.95
N LYS A 584 -14.66 -37.75 13.64
CA LYS A 584 -15.54 -38.45 14.60
C LYS A 584 -15.69 -37.66 15.92
N ASP A 585 -15.95 -36.36 15.79
CA ASP A 585 -16.12 -35.34 16.85
C ASP A 585 -14.88 -35.01 17.72
N ASP A 586 -13.83 -35.85 17.69
CA ASP A 586 -12.54 -35.61 18.33
C ASP A 586 -11.64 -34.67 17.51
N VAL A 587 -10.80 -33.87 18.20
CA VAL A 587 -9.83 -32.97 17.56
C VAL A 587 -8.69 -33.78 16.95
N LEU A 588 -8.49 -33.62 15.63
CA LEU A 588 -7.52 -34.38 14.86
C LEU A 588 -6.11 -33.82 15.07
N LYS A 589 -5.20 -34.67 15.55
CA LYS A 589 -3.76 -34.36 15.55
C LYS A 589 -3.19 -34.58 14.15
N VAL A 590 -2.83 -33.48 13.48
CA VAL A 590 -2.22 -33.52 12.15
C VAL A 590 -0.73 -33.85 12.28
N GLU A 591 -0.39 -35.13 12.24
CA GLU A 591 0.98 -35.64 12.38
C GLU A 591 1.40 -36.51 11.18
N SER A 592 2.65 -36.31 10.74
CA SER A 592 3.28 -37.09 9.66
C SER A 592 3.55 -38.53 10.13
N PRO A 593 3.41 -39.57 9.28
CA PRO A 593 3.14 -39.51 7.84
C PRO A 593 1.65 -39.56 7.47
N LYS A 594 0.73 -39.73 8.43
CA LYS A 594 -0.68 -40.02 8.14
C LYS A 594 -1.45 -38.78 7.67
N TYR A 595 -1.21 -37.64 8.32
CA TYR A 595 -1.90 -36.38 8.05
C TYR A 595 -0.90 -35.26 7.79
N ARG A 596 -1.25 -34.33 6.89
CA ARG A 596 -0.49 -33.09 6.66
C ARG A 596 -1.47 -31.97 6.33
N LEU A 597 -1.17 -30.76 6.79
CA LEU A 597 -1.85 -29.56 6.30
C LEU A 597 -1.10 -29.03 5.07
N LEU A 598 -1.84 -28.78 4.00
CA LEU A 598 -1.40 -27.97 2.86
C LEU A 598 -2.21 -26.66 2.92
N GLU A 599 -1.54 -25.58 3.31
CA GLU A 599 -2.18 -24.31 3.70
C GLU A 599 -3.23 -24.52 4.81
N LYS A 600 -4.51 -24.61 4.43
CA LYS A 600 -5.68 -24.83 5.31
C LYS A 600 -6.40 -26.16 5.01
N ALA A 601 -6.03 -26.86 3.92
CA ALA A 601 -6.60 -28.14 3.52
C ALA A 601 -5.92 -29.32 4.24
N LEU A 602 -6.71 -30.33 4.61
CA LEU A 602 -6.23 -31.56 5.25
C LEU A 602 -5.91 -32.61 4.17
N LEU A 603 -4.66 -33.04 4.13
CA LEU A 603 -4.21 -34.21 3.38
C LEU A 603 -4.23 -35.46 4.27
N ILE A 604 -4.83 -36.53 3.79
CA ILE A 604 -4.90 -37.84 4.45
C ILE A 604 -4.23 -38.87 3.53
N PHE A 605 -3.07 -39.38 3.92
CA PHE A 605 -2.30 -40.34 3.12
C PHE A 605 -2.69 -41.79 3.42
N ASN A 606 -2.48 -42.67 2.44
CA ASN A 606 -2.70 -44.13 2.54
C ASN A 606 -4.05 -44.47 3.21
N LEU A 607 -5.15 -44.11 2.53
CA LEU A 607 -6.50 -44.27 3.06
C LEU A 607 -6.88 -45.73 3.31
N SER A 608 -7.42 -45.98 4.49
CA SER A 608 -7.86 -47.27 5.03
C SER A 608 -9.32 -47.19 5.50
N GLU A 609 -9.97 -48.33 5.77
CA GLU A 609 -11.36 -48.34 6.24
C GLU A 609 -11.57 -47.51 7.53
N GLY A 610 -10.56 -47.46 8.41
CA GLY A 610 -10.60 -46.66 9.64
C GLY A 610 -10.70 -45.15 9.42
N ASP A 611 -10.25 -44.66 8.26
CA ASP A 611 -10.29 -43.24 7.87
C ASP A 611 -11.68 -42.80 7.36
N SER A 612 -12.58 -43.74 7.07
CA SER A 612 -13.95 -43.42 6.63
C SER A 612 -14.75 -42.80 7.78
N GLY A 613 -15.56 -41.78 7.45
CA GLY A 613 -16.38 -41.04 8.41
C GLY A 613 -16.45 -39.54 8.14
N VAL A 614 -16.88 -38.80 9.15
CA VAL A 614 -17.08 -37.34 9.07
C VAL A 614 -15.84 -36.60 9.57
N TYR A 615 -15.28 -35.76 8.70
CA TYR A 615 -14.28 -34.75 9.04
C TYR A 615 -14.96 -33.38 9.08
N GLN A 616 -14.65 -32.58 10.10
CA GLN A 616 -15.12 -31.19 10.18
C GLN A 616 -13.91 -30.27 10.19
N CYS A 617 -13.97 -29.20 9.41
CA CYS A 617 -13.07 -28.07 9.53
C CYS A 617 -13.76 -26.98 10.37
N LEU A 618 -13.06 -26.48 11.37
CA LEU A 618 -13.49 -25.37 12.21
C LEU A 618 -12.49 -24.21 12.14
N SER A 619 -12.98 -22.98 12.18
CA SER A 619 -12.18 -21.82 12.59
C SER A 619 -12.27 -21.65 14.09
N GLU A 620 -11.17 -21.26 14.73
CA GLU A 620 -11.15 -20.68 16.08
C GLU A 620 -10.51 -19.28 16.02
N GLU A 621 -11.27 -18.25 16.36
CA GLU A 621 -10.77 -16.88 16.48
C GLU A 621 -10.80 -16.46 17.96
N LYS A 622 -9.70 -15.83 18.44
CA LYS A 622 -9.61 -15.32 19.81
C LYS A 622 -9.95 -13.84 19.82
N VAL A 623 -10.99 -13.48 20.58
CA VAL A 623 -11.36 -12.08 20.83
C VAL A 623 -11.32 -11.83 22.34
N LYS A 624 -10.47 -10.87 22.75
CA LYS A 624 -10.12 -10.65 24.16
C LYS A 624 -9.68 -11.97 24.81
N ASN A 625 -10.42 -12.44 25.83
CA ASN A 625 -10.16 -13.70 26.54
C ASN A 625 -11.10 -14.85 26.12
N GLN A 626 -11.96 -14.64 25.13
CA GLN A 626 -12.90 -15.64 24.63
C GLN A 626 -12.41 -16.25 23.32
N LYS A 627 -12.77 -17.52 23.08
CA LYS A 627 -12.61 -18.20 21.80
C LYS A 627 -13.98 -18.34 21.16
N PHE A 628 -14.11 -17.92 19.92
CA PHE A 628 -15.27 -18.20 19.09
C PHE A 628 -14.88 -19.25 18.06
N SER A 629 -15.60 -20.37 18.05
CA SER A 629 -15.34 -21.50 17.15
C SER A 629 -16.52 -21.72 16.21
N GLN A 630 -16.26 -21.83 14.91
CA GLN A 630 -17.28 -21.96 13.87
C GLN A 630 -16.93 -23.12 12.94
N VAL A 631 -17.93 -23.92 12.53
CA VAL A 631 -17.74 -24.97 11.52
C VAL A 631 -17.75 -24.33 10.12
N LEU A 632 -16.66 -24.50 9.37
CA LEU A 632 -16.46 -23.98 8.02
C LEU A 632 -16.86 -24.98 6.94
N ALA A 633 -16.55 -26.26 7.15
CA ALA A 633 -16.83 -27.33 6.20
C ALA A 633 -17.04 -28.67 6.91
N LYS A 634 -17.89 -29.52 6.33
CA LYS A 634 -18.18 -30.88 6.80
C LYS A 634 -17.99 -31.84 5.62
N HIS A 635 -17.00 -32.72 5.71
CA HIS A 635 -16.65 -33.69 4.68
C HIS A 635 -17.03 -35.09 5.15
N VAL A 636 -17.73 -35.84 4.30
CA VAL A 636 -18.05 -37.25 4.51
C VAL A 636 -17.15 -38.05 3.58
N LEU A 637 -16.19 -38.77 4.16
CA LEU A 637 -15.23 -39.59 3.42
C LEU A 637 -15.67 -41.05 3.44
N GLU A 638 -15.85 -41.63 2.26
CA GLU A 638 -16.14 -43.04 2.05
C GLU A 638 -15.10 -43.69 1.14
N LEU A 639 -14.82 -44.98 1.39
CA LEU A 639 -13.99 -45.79 0.50
C LEU A 639 -14.83 -46.64 -0.44
N LYS A 640 -14.43 -46.65 -1.72
CA LYS A 640 -15.04 -47.48 -2.75
C LYS A 640 -14.81 -48.95 -2.46
N LYS A 641 -15.86 -49.64 -1.98
CA LYS A 641 -15.86 -51.09 -1.73
C LYS A 641 -15.47 -51.84 -3.01
N ILE A 642 -14.45 -52.69 -2.91
CA ILE A 642 -14.11 -53.65 -3.96
C ILE A 642 -15.11 -54.82 -3.82
N PRO A 643 -15.83 -55.22 -4.87
CA PRO A 643 -16.66 -56.42 -4.80
C PRO A 643 -15.75 -57.65 -4.73
N HIS A 644 -15.63 -58.24 -3.53
CA HIS A 644 -14.89 -59.49 -3.33
C HIS A 644 -15.70 -60.67 -3.88
N THR A 645 -15.29 -61.16 -5.04
CA THR A 645 -15.71 -62.48 -5.53
C THR A 645 -15.11 -63.55 -4.61
N THR A 646 -15.95 -64.24 -3.84
CA THR A 646 -15.52 -65.30 -2.94
C THR A 646 -15.03 -66.53 -3.73
N LEU A 647 -13.76 -66.91 -3.53
CA LEU A 647 -13.23 -68.22 -3.90
C LEU A 647 -12.82 -68.98 -2.63
N SER A 648 -13.31 -70.22 -2.54
CA SER A 648 -13.16 -71.10 -1.38
C SER A 648 -11.71 -71.64 -1.23
N PRO A 649 -11.27 -72.02 -0.01
CA PRO A 649 -9.87 -72.35 0.25
C PRO A 649 -9.54 -73.85 0.08
N THR A 650 -8.35 -74.15 -0.43
CA THR A 650 -7.77 -75.51 -0.34
C THR A 650 -6.25 -75.51 -0.06
N GLN A 651 -5.92 -75.72 1.21
CA GLN A 651 -4.73 -76.39 1.78
C GLN A 651 -3.29 -75.83 1.60
N PRO A 652 -2.37 -76.18 2.54
CA PRO A 652 -1.14 -75.42 2.77
C PRO A 652 0.14 -76.13 2.30
N ALA A 653 1.19 -75.33 2.07
CA ALA A 653 2.57 -75.81 1.96
C ALA A 653 3.45 -75.13 3.03
N THR A 654 4.14 -75.94 3.82
CA THR A 654 5.06 -75.57 4.90
C THR A 654 6.35 -74.90 4.40
N GLN A 655 6.81 -73.83 5.09
CA GLN A 655 8.24 -73.51 5.19
C GLN A 655 8.65 -73.08 6.62
N THR A 656 9.49 -73.94 7.19
CA THR A 656 10.72 -73.76 7.99
C THR A 656 11.04 -72.44 8.74
N GLU A 657 11.64 -72.61 9.91
CA GLU A 657 12.18 -71.59 10.85
C GLU A 657 13.48 -70.88 10.37
N ALA A 658 13.65 -69.62 10.80
CA ALA A 658 14.88 -68.97 11.32
C ALA A 658 14.68 -67.43 11.26
N SER A 659 14.39 -66.71 12.35
CA SER A 659 15.27 -66.33 13.47
C SER A 659 16.43 -65.37 13.13
N SER A 660 16.31 -64.11 13.62
CA SER A 660 17.37 -63.19 14.10
C SER A 660 18.51 -62.73 13.18
N ALA A 661 19.15 -61.55 13.33
CA ALA A 661 18.84 -60.23 13.94
C ALA A 661 20.04 -59.27 13.68
N ILE A 662 19.85 -57.94 13.78
CA ILE A 662 20.93 -56.89 13.91
C ILE A 662 21.75 -56.68 12.57
N ALA A 663 22.30 -55.53 12.14
CA ALA A 663 22.52 -54.16 12.68
C ALA A 663 22.51 -53.09 11.54
N PHE A 664 22.48 -51.79 11.91
CA PHE A 664 22.92 -50.66 11.06
C PHE A 664 24.46 -50.68 10.84
N PRO A 665 24.99 -50.11 9.74
CA PRO A 665 25.69 -48.80 9.84
C PRO A 665 25.44 -47.92 8.56
N PRO A 666 26.22 -46.86 8.19
CA PRO A 666 25.68 -45.50 8.29
C PRO A 666 25.85 -44.57 7.05
N THR A 667 25.23 -43.38 7.11
CA THR A 667 25.57 -42.11 6.41
C THR A 667 26.03 -42.16 4.94
N GLY A 668 25.14 -41.78 4.02
CA GLY A 668 25.48 -41.47 2.63
C GLY A 668 26.11 -40.08 2.45
N THR A 669 27.17 -40.00 1.65
CA THR A 669 27.93 -38.77 1.32
C THR A 669 27.48 -38.10 0.03
N SER A 670 27.54 -36.78 -0.02
CA SER A 670 27.41 -35.97 -1.26
C SER A 670 28.74 -35.93 -2.04
N SER A 671 28.70 -36.15 -3.36
CA SER A 671 29.86 -35.98 -4.25
C SER A 671 29.51 -35.19 -5.52
N LEU A 672 30.34 -34.20 -5.87
CA LEU A 672 30.30 -33.53 -7.17
C LEU A 672 31.21 -34.24 -8.17
N SER A 673 30.80 -34.32 -9.44
CA SER A 673 31.67 -34.70 -10.56
C SER A 673 31.20 -34.07 -11.88
N CYS A 674 32.10 -33.35 -12.53
CA CYS A 674 31.97 -32.89 -13.92
C CYS A 674 33.11 -33.51 -14.78
N VAL A 675 32.94 -33.47 -16.12
CA VAL A 675 33.91 -33.74 -17.22
C VAL A 675 33.60 -35.00 -18.06
N GLY A 676 33.52 -34.81 -19.40
CA GLY A 676 34.22 -35.69 -20.36
C GLY A 676 33.41 -36.63 -21.28
N SER A 677 33.01 -36.11 -22.44
CA SER A 677 32.90 -36.78 -23.78
C SER A 677 32.97 -38.31 -23.95
N ASP A 678 31.97 -38.89 -24.63
CA ASP A 678 32.10 -39.51 -25.98
C ASP A 678 30.73 -39.94 -26.58
N SER A 679 30.69 -40.32 -27.86
CA SER A 679 29.47 -40.66 -28.67
C SER A 679 29.81 -41.74 -29.73
N PRO A 680 28.88 -42.31 -30.54
CA PRO A 680 27.39 -42.35 -30.56
C PRO A 680 26.94 -43.85 -30.40
N PRO A 681 25.96 -44.52 -31.10
CA PRO A 681 24.81 -44.10 -31.93
C PRO A 681 23.45 -44.84 -31.64
N SER A 682 22.47 -44.65 -32.53
CA SER A 682 21.13 -45.30 -32.62
C SER A 682 21.02 -46.11 -33.96
N PRO A 683 19.88 -46.72 -34.39
CA PRO A 683 18.55 -46.94 -33.78
C PRO A 683 18.10 -48.44 -33.82
N THR A 684 16.85 -48.83 -33.45
CA THR A 684 15.71 -49.11 -34.37
C THR A 684 14.48 -49.65 -33.58
N SER A 685 13.26 -49.49 -34.10
CA SER A 685 11.92 -49.91 -33.58
C SER A 685 11.27 -50.88 -34.62
N PRO A 686 10.39 -51.88 -34.32
CA PRO A 686 9.13 -51.70 -33.56
C PRO A 686 8.56 -52.86 -32.68
N GLN A 687 7.46 -52.51 -31.97
CA GLN A 687 6.50 -53.27 -31.12
C GLN A 687 5.76 -54.45 -31.81
N PRO A 688 4.89 -55.28 -31.15
CA PRO A 688 4.18 -55.07 -29.85
C PRO A 688 4.05 -56.24 -28.83
N ASP A 689 3.56 -55.88 -27.63
CA ASP A 689 2.76 -56.60 -26.61
C ASP A 689 3.14 -58.00 -26.06
N VAL A 690 3.36 -58.07 -24.74
CA VAL A 690 2.50 -58.71 -23.70
C VAL A 690 3.14 -58.40 -22.33
N TRP A 691 2.39 -57.87 -21.35
CA TRP A 691 2.92 -57.60 -20.01
C TRP A 691 2.13 -58.28 -18.88
N SER A 692 2.84 -59.09 -18.10
CA SER A 692 2.40 -59.59 -16.79
C SER A 692 3.58 -59.61 -15.82
N SER A 693 3.82 -58.51 -15.10
CA SER A 693 4.81 -58.47 -14.02
C SER A 693 4.52 -57.37 -12.99
N THR A 694 4.89 -57.65 -11.74
CA THR A 694 5.05 -56.68 -10.66
C THR A 694 6.33 -55.86 -10.88
N ASP A 695 6.21 -54.75 -11.59
CA ASP A 695 7.38 -53.95 -12.00
C ASP A 695 7.82 -52.95 -10.92
N PHE A 696 8.77 -53.37 -10.09
CA PHE A 696 9.63 -52.48 -9.29
C PHE A 696 10.65 -51.70 -10.15
N ALA A 697 10.49 -51.70 -11.48
CA ALA A 697 11.46 -51.20 -12.45
C ALA A 697 11.06 -49.85 -13.10
N THR A 698 9.81 -49.39 -12.99
CA THR A 698 9.34 -48.25 -13.78
C THR A 698 9.86 -46.90 -13.27
N VAL A 699 10.48 -46.12 -14.15
CA VAL A 699 10.82 -44.71 -13.89
C VAL A 699 9.54 -43.85 -13.80
N MET A 700 9.38 -43.10 -12.71
CA MET A 700 8.33 -42.10 -12.52
C MET A 700 8.91 -40.68 -12.43
N LEU A 701 8.32 -39.75 -13.17
CA LEU A 701 8.58 -38.31 -13.01
C LEU A 701 7.67 -37.78 -11.90
N MET A 702 8.20 -36.89 -11.08
CA MET A 702 7.48 -36.28 -9.95
C MET A 702 7.27 -34.77 -10.20
N PRO A 703 6.11 -34.21 -9.84
CA PRO A 703 5.87 -32.77 -9.94
C PRO A 703 6.67 -31.98 -8.89
N PRO A 704 6.91 -30.66 -9.10
CA PRO A 704 6.45 -29.87 -10.25
C PRO A 704 7.19 -30.23 -11.54
N PHE A 705 6.46 -30.37 -12.65
CA PHE A 705 7.07 -30.69 -13.94
C PHE A 705 7.76 -29.46 -14.54
N LEU A 706 8.61 -29.65 -15.55
CA LEU A 706 9.35 -28.55 -16.18
C LEU A 706 8.41 -27.53 -16.88
N SER A 707 7.26 -28.01 -17.35
CA SER A 707 6.16 -27.20 -17.89
C SER A 707 5.50 -26.31 -16.84
N ASP A 708 5.53 -26.70 -15.56
CA ASP A 708 4.78 -26.05 -14.47
C ASP A 708 5.65 -25.03 -13.72
N GLN A 709 6.88 -24.83 -14.21
CA GLN A 709 7.87 -23.89 -13.71
C GLN A 709 7.84 -22.60 -14.53
N ILE A 710 8.90 -21.78 -14.44
CA ILE A 710 8.97 -20.46 -15.06
C ILE A 710 8.95 -20.55 -16.60
N GLN A 711 7.94 -19.95 -17.24
CA GLN A 711 7.76 -19.92 -18.70
C GLN A 711 8.17 -18.58 -19.34
N HIS A 712 8.26 -17.53 -18.52
CA HIS A 712 8.60 -16.16 -18.92
C HIS A 712 9.71 -15.62 -18.02
N VAL A 713 10.77 -15.04 -18.60
CA VAL A 713 11.88 -14.44 -17.84
C VAL A 713 12.26 -13.08 -18.42
N ASN A 714 12.75 -12.18 -17.55
CA ASN A 714 13.33 -10.91 -17.99
C ASN A 714 14.74 -11.12 -18.56
N PRO A 715 15.18 -10.32 -19.55
CA PRO A 715 16.55 -10.38 -20.08
C PRO A 715 17.60 -10.31 -18.97
N HIS A 716 18.62 -11.16 -19.05
CA HIS A 716 19.72 -11.26 -18.07
C HIS A 716 19.30 -11.63 -16.63
N SER A 717 18.03 -11.95 -16.36
CA SER A 717 17.60 -12.44 -15.05
C SER A 717 18.02 -13.91 -14.87
N THR A 718 18.58 -14.26 -13.70
CA THR A 718 18.93 -15.65 -13.40
C THR A 718 17.76 -16.40 -12.81
N PHE A 719 17.41 -17.55 -13.37
CA PHE A 719 16.36 -18.43 -12.87
C PHE A 719 16.92 -19.83 -12.54
N LEU A 720 16.09 -20.64 -11.88
CA LEU A 720 16.38 -22.03 -11.51
C LEU A 720 15.32 -22.93 -12.12
N LEU A 721 15.77 -24.02 -12.74
CA LEU A 721 14.93 -25.14 -13.17
C LEU A 721 15.28 -26.37 -12.37
N PHE A 722 14.29 -27.19 -12.05
CA PHE A 722 14.46 -28.45 -11.34
C PHE A 722 13.67 -29.60 -11.99
N CYS A 723 14.15 -30.81 -11.76
CA CYS A 723 13.49 -32.06 -12.15
C CYS A 723 13.54 -33.06 -11.00
N GLN A 724 12.48 -33.84 -10.86
CA GLN A 724 12.35 -34.85 -9.82
C GLN A 724 11.89 -36.18 -10.43
N ALA A 725 12.49 -37.28 -9.98
CA ALA A 725 12.14 -38.60 -10.45
C ALA A 725 12.38 -39.68 -9.39
N MET A 726 11.65 -40.78 -9.51
CA MET A 726 11.84 -42.02 -8.75
C MET A 726 12.08 -43.19 -9.71
N GLY A 727 12.96 -44.12 -9.35
CA GLY A 727 13.21 -45.32 -10.13
C GLY A 727 14.31 -46.20 -9.55
N PRO A 728 14.82 -47.19 -10.32
CA PRO A 728 15.89 -48.09 -9.88
C PRO A 728 17.24 -47.37 -9.75
N LYS A 729 18.20 -47.99 -9.06
CA LYS A 729 19.49 -47.37 -8.65
C LYS A 729 20.41 -46.83 -9.76
N ASP A 730 20.14 -47.13 -11.02
CA ASP A 730 20.89 -46.62 -12.19
C ASP A 730 20.25 -45.38 -12.83
N ILE A 731 19.15 -44.88 -12.26
CA ILE A 731 18.48 -43.65 -12.66
C ILE A 731 19.42 -42.44 -12.55
N HIS A 732 19.46 -41.62 -13.61
CA HIS A 732 20.19 -40.35 -13.63
C HIS A 732 19.51 -39.34 -14.55
N PHE A 733 19.86 -38.06 -14.38
CA PHE A 733 19.36 -36.96 -15.20
C PHE A 733 20.38 -36.53 -16.26
N ALA A 734 19.89 -36.24 -17.46
CA ALA A 734 20.59 -35.51 -18.51
C ALA A 734 19.79 -34.25 -18.85
N TRP A 735 20.48 -33.11 -18.94
CA TRP A 735 19.88 -31.81 -19.27
C TRP A 735 20.38 -31.32 -20.63
N GLU A 736 19.47 -30.77 -21.42
CA GLU A 736 19.76 -30.15 -22.71
C GLU A 736 19.10 -28.77 -22.79
N LYS A 737 19.74 -27.84 -23.50
CA LYS A 737 19.24 -26.51 -23.85
C LYS A 737 19.32 -26.37 -25.36
N ASN A 738 18.19 -26.11 -26.02
CA ASN A 738 18.08 -26.04 -27.48
C ASN A 738 18.69 -27.27 -28.21
N GLY A 739 18.49 -28.47 -27.65
CA GLY A 739 19.04 -29.72 -28.18
C GLY A 739 20.55 -29.94 -27.99
N GLN A 740 21.24 -29.08 -27.22
CA GLN A 740 22.64 -29.27 -26.84
C GLN A 740 22.75 -29.60 -25.35
N LYS A 741 23.60 -30.58 -24.99
CA LYS A 741 23.83 -30.96 -23.59
C LYS A 741 24.34 -29.77 -22.77
N VAL A 742 23.75 -29.51 -21.61
CA VAL A 742 24.09 -28.37 -20.76
C VAL A 742 25.45 -28.57 -20.10
N GLU A 743 26.41 -27.70 -20.40
CA GLU A 743 27.76 -27.70 -19.77
C GLU A 743 27.83 -26.91 -18.45
N ALA A 744 26.75 -26.22 -18.07
CA ALA A 744 26.67 -25.46 -16.82
C ALA A 744 26.63 -26.37 -15.58
N CYS A 745 26.82 -25.79 -14.39
CA CYS A 745 26.78 -26.51 -13.10
C CYS A 745 25.37 -27.03 -12.75
N VAL A 746 25.01 -28.16 -13.35
CA VAL A 746 23.87 -28.99 -12.94
C VAL A 746 24.19 -29.64 -11.59
N ASN A 747 23.32 -29.43 -10.61
CA ASN A 747 23.39 -30.11 -9.33
C ASN A 747 22.46 -31.32 -9.33
N GLN A 748 22.80 -32.33 -8.53
CA GLN A 748 21.95 -33.50 -8.32
C GLN A 748 22.06 -33.96 -6.86
N GLN A 749 20.92 -34.32 -6.28
CA GLN A 749 20.79 -34.96 -4.98
C GLN A 749 20.05 -36.28 -5.13
N THR A 750 20.54 -37.30 -4.43
CA THR A 750 20.09 -38.69 -4.52
C THR A 750 19.70 -39.18 -3.13
N HIS A 751 18.58 -39.88 -3.01
CA HIS A 751 18.12 -40.48 -1.76
C HIS A 751 17.60 -41.90 -1.98
N ASP A 752 18.27 -42.90 -1.40
CA ASP A 752 17.80 -44.29 -1.40
C ASP A 752 16.51 -44.44 -0.59
N LEU A 753 15.55 -45.19 -1.11
CA LEU A 753 14.27 -45.49 -0.49
C LEU A 753 14.26 -46.93 0.07
N ALA A 754 13.42 -47.16 1.08
CA ALA A 754 13.38 -48.42 1.82
C ALA A 754 12.87 -49.63 1.00
N ASP A 755 12.25 -49.38 -0.15
CA ASP A 755 11.78 -50.38 -1.13
C ASP A 755 12.85 -50.74 -2.19
N GLY A 756 14.05 -50.15 -2.10
CA GLY A 756 15.16 -50.36 -3.04
C GLY A 756 15.15 -49.42 -4.24
N GLN A 757 14.13 -48.57 -4.39
CA GLN A 757 14.14 -47.47 -5.36
C GLN A 757 15.00 -46.30 -4.86
N VAL A 758 15.18 -45.31 -5.73
CA VAL A 758 15.95 -44.10 -5.46
C VAL A 758 15.16 -42.89 -5.96
N TYR A 759 15.05 -41.88 -5.11
CA TYR A 759 14.56 -40.56 -5.46
C TYR A 759 15.73 -39.66 -5.88
N LEU A 760 15.63 -39.04 -7.06
CA LEU A 760 16.56 -38.05 -7.56
C LEU A 760 15.88 -36.69 -7.70
N LEU A 761 16.59 -35.66 -7.27
CA LEU A 761 16.32 -34.26 -7.53
C LEU A 761 17.52 -33.68 -8.27
N SER A 762 17.32 -33.07 -9.43
CA SER A 762 18.36 -32.34 -10.16
C SER A 762 17.91 -30.92 -10.47
N TRP A 763 18.83 -29.96 -10.46
CA TRP A 763 18.52 -28.57 -10.78
C TRP A 763 19.68 -27.84 -11.44
N MET A 764 19.35 -26.86 -12.28
CA MET A 764 20.31 -25.98 -12.94
C MET A 764 19.91 -24.52 -12.77
N LYS A 765 20.91 -23.64 -12.68
CA LYS A 765 20.75 -22.18 -12.70
C LYS A 765 21.24 -21.64 -14.03
N ASP A 766 20.47 -20.77 -14.67
CA ASP A 766 20.78 -20.22 -15.98
C ASP A 766 20.30 -18.76 -16.10
N ALA A 767 20.73 -18.07 -17.16
CA ALA A 767 20.24 -16.75 -17.55
C ALA A 767 20.04 -16.73 -19.07
N LEU A 768 19.04 -15.98 -19.54
CA LEU A 768 18.67 -15.94 -20.96
C LEU A 768 18.69 -14.53 -21.54
N ASP A 769 19.20 -14.48 -22.77
CA ASP A 769 19.17 -13.30 -23.65
C ASP A 769 18.21 -13.52 -24.84
N GLN A 770 17.79 -14.77 -25.09
CA GLN A 770 16.89 -15.19 -26.17
C GLN A 770 16.02 -16.35 -25.70
N ASN A 771 14.85 -16.55 -26.32
CA ASN A 771 13.98 -17.70 -26.05
C ASN A 771 14.77 -19.02 -26.18
N SER A 772 14.53 -19.98 -25.28
CA SER A 772 15.22 -21.28 -25.30
C SER A 772 14.34 -22.40 -24.79
N GLU A 773 14.47 -23.56 -25.43
CA GLU A 773 13.89 -24.82 -24.98
C GLU A 773 14.84 -25.51 -24.01
N TYR A 774 14.31 -26.04 -22.91
CA TYR A 774 15.02 -26.89 -21.97
C TYR A 774 14.42 -28.29 -22.01
N SER A 775 15.29 -29.29 -22.16
CA SER A 775 15.00 -30.71 -22.08
C SER A 775 15.64 -31.28 -20.81
N CYS A 776 14.90 -32.12 -20.11
CA CYS A 776 15.33 -32.80 -18.91
C CYS A 776 14.92 -34.27 -19.02
N GLN A 777 15.90 -35.13 -19.30
CA GLN A 777 15.70 -36.55 -19.54
C GLN A 777 16.16 -37.37 -18.33
N VAL A 778 15.25 -38.17 -17.79
CA VAL A 778 15.56 -39.26 -16.87
C VAL A 778 15.95 -40.48 -17.68
N ILE A 779 17.06 -41.12 -17.34
CA ILE A 779 17.58 -42.31 -18.02
C ILE A 779 17.86 -43.41 -16.98
N SER A 780 17.35 -44.61 -17.25
CA SER A 780 17.68 -45.88 -16.57
C SER A 780 17.62 -47.01 -17.61
N LYS A 781 18.27 -48.15 -17.34
CA LYS A 781 18.10 -49.39 -18.13
C LYS A 781 16.65 -49.89 -18.20
N ALA A 782 15.80 -49.49 -17.24
CA ALA A 782 14.38 -49.85 -17.21
C ALA A 782 13.47 -48.85 -17.96
N GLY A 783 14.03 -47.80 -18.56
CA GLY A 783 13.30 -46.85 -19.40
C GLY A 783 13.79 -45.41 -19.23
N ASN A 784 13.47 -44.56 -20.20
CA ASN A 784 13.72 -43.13 -20.16
C ASN A 784 12.41 -42.32 -20.23
N LYS A 785 12.42 -41.12 -19.66
CA LYS A 785 11.33 -40.14 -19.75
C LYS A 785 11.91 -38.74 -19.86
N THR A 786 11.40 -37.94 -20.80
CA THR A 786 11.84 -36.56 -21.03
C THR A 786 10.73 -35.58 -20.67
N LEU A 787 11.09 -34.52 -19.95
CA LEU A 787 10.29 -33.31 -19.81
C LEU A 787 10.91 -32.20 -20.66
N THR A 788 10.09 -31.49 -21.42
CA THR A 788 10.50 -30.28 -22.14
C THR A 788 9.73 -29.07 -21.64
N SER A 789 10.35 -27.90 -21.68
CA SER A 789 9.72 -26.62 -21.38
C SER A 789 10.34 -25.53 -22.22
N TYR A 790 9.53 -24.58 -22.69
CA TYR A 790 9.97 -23.50 -23.56
C TYR A 790 9.93 -22.18 -22.78
N ILE A 791 11.09 -21.58 -22.55
CA ILE A 791 11.20 -20.34 -21.79
C ILE A 791 11.34 -19.19 -22.78
N THR A 792 10.44 -18.23 -22.65
CA THR A 792 10.45 -17.00 -23.45
C THR A 792 11.08 -15.85 -22.68
N VAL A 793 11.87 -15.04 -23.37
CA VAL A 793 12.42 -13.79 -22.83
C VAL A 793 11.49 -12.66 -23.23
N GLU A 794 10.90 -11.98 -22.25
CA GLU A 794 10.01 -10.86 -22.52
C GLU A 794 10.81 -9.66 -23.05
N GLY A 795 10.50 -9.17 -24.26
CA GLY A 795 11.10 -7.95 -24.82
C GLY A 795 11.79 -8.04 -26.19
N SER A 796 11.56 -9.11 -26.98
CA SER A 796 12.21 -9.34 -28.30
C SER A 796 11.88 -8.36 -29.44
N SER A 797 11.37 -7.16 -29.14
CA SER A 797 11.13 -6.06 -30.10
C SER A 797 11.98 -4.78 -29.84
N TYR A 798 12.85 -4.77 -28.83
CA TYR A 798 13.57 -3.56 -28.37
C TYR A 798 15.00 -3.37 -28.92
N GLN A 799 15.39 -4.12 -29.94
CA GLN A 799 16.81 -4.25 -30.31
C GLN A 799 17.37 -3.09 -31.19
N ASP A 800 16.51 -2.24 -31.77
CA ASP A 800 16.92 -1.10 -32.62
C ASP A 800 16.98 0.26 -31.88
N THR A 801 16.51 0.30 -30.62
CA THR A 801 16.62 1.45 -29.70
C THR A 801 17.88 1.35 -28.84
N TRP A 802 18.15 0.19 -28.24
CA TRP A 802 19.28 0.00 -27.31
C TRP A 802 20.66 0.23 -27.95
N SER A 803 20.83 -0.07 -29.24
CA SER A 803 22.07 0.19 -29.97
C SER A 803 22.36 1.70 -30.10
N LYS A 804 21.32 2.51 -30.31
CA LYS A 804 21.41 3.99 -30.37
C LYS A 804 21.58 4.59 -28.98
N GLU A 805 20.88 4.09 -27.97
CA GLU A 805 21.01 4.58 -26.59
C GLU A 805 22.36 4.21 -25.97
N LEU A 806 22.89 3.00 -26.20
CA LEU A 806 24.22 2.61 -25.74
C LEU A 806 25.34 3.39 -26.46
N ALA A 807 25.17 3.69 -27.76
CA ALA A 807 26.08 4.57 -28.49
C ALA A 807 26.04 6.01 -27.95
N SER A 808 24.84 6.53 -27.67
CA SER A 808 24.64 7.83 -27.02
C SER A 808 25.29 7.88 -25.64
N TRP A 809 25.03 6.90 -24.78
CA TRP A 809 25.65 6.78 -23.46
C TRP A 809 27.17 6.68 -23.50
N ARG A 810 27.74 5.88 -24.42
CA ARG A 810 29.20 5.81 -24.61
C ARG A 810 29.78 7.14 -25.10
N SER A 811 29.05 7.89 -25.92
CA SER A 811 29.44 9.25 -26.32
C SER A 811 29.41 10.22 -25.13
N ILE A 812 28.32 10.22 -24.35
CA ILE A 812 28.14 11.08 -23.17
C ILE A 812 29.20 10.80 -22.10
N ILE A 813 29.51 9.53 -21.82
CA ILE A 813 30.58 9.15 -20.89
C ILE A 813 31.95 9.65 -21.43
N SER A 814 32.23 9.50 -22.72
CA SER A 814 33.46 10.02 -23.33
C SER A 814 33.57 11.54 -23.27
N GLU A 815 32.46 12.27 -23.41
CA GLU A 815 32.43 13.73 -23.23
C GLU A 815 32.61 14.13 -21.76
N HIS A 816 32.01 13.39 -20.83
CA HIS A 816 32.18 13.61 -19.40
C HIS A 816 33.63 13.41 -18.97
N ASP A 817 34.30 12.33 -19.37
CA ASP A 817 35.73 12.09 -19.10
C ASP A 817 36.62 13.21 -19.67
N LYS A 818 36.34 13.66 -20.90
CA LYS A 818 37.04 14.81 -21.52
C LYS A 818 36.80 16.11 -20.78
N MET A 819 35.60 16.31 -20.22
CA MET A 819 35.27 17.47 -19.39
C MET A 819 36.01 17.41 -18.06
N MET A 820 36.05 16.25 -17.40
CA MET A 820 36.74 16.05 -16.12
C MET A 820 38.25 16.24 -16.25
N GLU A 821 38.89 15.77 -17.33
CA GLU A 821 40.32 16.04 -17.57
C GLU A 821 40.60 17.52 -17.94
N ARG A 822 39.66 18.24 -18.56
CA ARG A 822 39.78 19.71 -18.72
C ARG A 822 39.66 20.43 -17.37
N TRP A 823 38.73 20.02 -16.52
CA TRP A 823 38.57 20.57 -15.17
C TRP A 823 39.82 20.32 -14.31
N LYS A 824 40.34 19.09 -14.33
CA LYS A 824 41.58 18.71 -13.63
C LYS A 824 42.79 19.52 -14.10
N LYS A 825 43.00 19.68 -15.43
CA LYS A 825 44.04 20.59 -15.95
C LYS A 825 43.83 22.04 -15.53
N THR A 826 42.59 22.54 -15.54
CA THR A 826 42.28 23.92 -15.12
C THR A 826 42.59 24.11 -13.64
N TRP A 827 42.23 23.14 -12.80
CA TRP A 827 42.54 23.10 -11.36
C TRP A 827 44.05 23.08 -11.09
N GLU A 828 44.81 22.22 -11.76
CA GLU A 828 46.27 22.19 -11.69
C GLU A 828 46.92 23.50 -12.17
N THR A 829 46.30 24.19 -13.14
CA THR A 829 46.79 25.48 -13.66
C THR A 829 46.48 26.64 -12.70
N CYS A 830 45.35 26.60 -11.99
CA CYS A 830 45.05 27.54 -10.91
C CYS A 830 46.03 27.36 -9.73
N ASN A 831 46.27 26.12 -9.31
CA ASN A 831 47.15 25.82 -8.18
C ASN A 831 48.62 26.19 -8.47
N LYS A 832 49.06 26.15 -9.74
CA LYS A 832 50.39 26.63 -10.17
C LYS A 832 50.52 28.15 -10.33
N LYS A 833 49.42 28.91 -10.30
CA LYS A 833 49.44 30.38 -10.45
C LYS A 833 49.44 31.16 -9.13
N GLY A 834 49.31 30.48 -7.98
CA GLY A 834 49.46 31.12 -6.67
C GLY A 834 48.45 32.24 -6.41
N ILE A 835 47.21 32.10 -6.90
CA ILE A 835 46.11 33.01 -6.60
C ILE A 835 45.14 32.27 -5.67
N VAL A 836 45.34 32.50 -4.37
CA VAL A 836 44.34 32.41 -3.30
C VAL A 836 44.44 33.73 -2.53
#